data_AF-A0A7J6AH62-F1
#
_entry.id   AF-A0A7J6AH62-F1
#
_cell.length_a   1.000
_cell.length_b   1.000
_cell.length_c   1.000
_cell.angle_alpha   90.00
_cell.angle_beta   90.00
_cell.angle_gamma   90.00
#
_symmetry.space_group_name_H-M   'P 1'
#
loop_
_entity.id
_entity.type
_entity.pdbx_description
1 polymer ?
#
loop_
_entity_poly.entity_id
_entity_poly.type
_entity_poly.pdbx_seq_one_letter_code
_entity_poly.pdbx_strand_id
1 'polypeptide(L)'
;MSLPCDGGRRRPFSRPRRKWDTCLVWLLGLALRLSLSSCQRSDYSISKHPIVSTSYGKIRGIRKELNNEILGPVEQFLGVPYATPPIGDRRFQPPESPGAWHDIRNATRFPPACPQNVHGALPEIMMPVWFTENLDAAAAYLQDQSEDCLYLNIYVPTEDGPLTKKPDESATNRPRDEDIRDRRKKPVMLFIHGGSYMEGAGSMFDASVLAAYGNVIVVTMNYRLGVLGFLSTGDQAAKGNYGLLDQIQALRWLNENIGHFGGDHERITIFGSGAGASCVNLLILSHHSEGLFQRAIAQSGSAISSWSVNYRPLMYTKILAKKVGCSSVDTADIVGCLRKKSFRELVDQDIQPARYHIAFGPVVDGDVVPDDPEILMQQGEFLNYDILLGVNQGEGLKFVDDSEGEDGISAATFDYTISNFVDNLYGYPSDILRETIKFMYTDWADRDNGDMRRKTLLALFTDHQWVAPAVATAKLHAEFQSPVYFYTFHHHCQMESRPEWADAAHGDEIPYVFGVPMVGATDLFPCNFSKNDVMLSAVVMTYWTNFAKTGDPNIPVPQDTKFIHTKPNRFEEVVWTKFSSKDKQYLHIGLKPRVRDNYRANKVAFWLELVPHLHTLHEEIISSSGATRLPPPGGVPHRPGWKNPALNPNHPGTRQPSISSTYPPDTESEPEGSERPRVSPFPEAARDYSTELSVTVAIGASLLFLNVLAFAALYYKRDKRHEMMLLQQRRRHRRLSPQRGTAGAPIPSTAIAVGNDLEEELMSLRMKQQRAELDLEPLRCPPDYTLALRRAPDDVPLMMPSTISAMHAFNTYPPAPGHTPNPGPAPGSSSSSVHTNNALPHQHSTTRV
;
A
#
# COMPACT_ATOMS: atom_id res chain seq x y z
N MET A 1 43.66 68.47 -87.27
CA MET A 1 44.29 67.23 -87.77
C MET A 1 43.47 66.06 -87.24
N SER A 2 43.01 65.07 -88.00
CA SER A 2 42.79 64.89 -89.45
C SER A 2 42.22 63.47 -89.61
N LEU A 3 41.16 63.35 -90.41
CA LEU A 3 40.48 62.14 -90.92
C LEU A 3 41.42 61.19 -91.73
N PRO A 4 40.98 60.04 -92.33
CA PRO A 4 39.61 59.45 -92.42
C PRO A 4 39.50 57.90 -92.26
N CYS A 5 38.28 57.37 -92.52
CA CYS A 5 37.92 56.00 -92.93
C CYS A 5 38.00 54.87 -91.88
N ASP A 6 37.20 53.80 -91.93
CA ASP A 6 35.85 53.52 -92.47
C ASP A 6 35.41 52.18 -91.81
N GLY A 7 34.12 51.79 -91.88
CA GLY A 7 33.72 50.39 -91.62
C GLY A 7 32.71 50.14 -90.49
N GLY A 8 31.43 50.33 -90.81
CA GLY A 8 30.50 49.21 -90.86
C GLY A 8 29.94 48.56 -89.57
N ARG A 9 28.60 48.60 -89.52
CA ARG A 9 27.64 47.55 -89.11
C ARG A 9 26.97 47.59 -87.71
N ARG A 10 25.63 47.69 -87.82
CA ARG A 10 24.56 47.07 -86.99
C ARG A 10 24.29 47.64 -85.59
N ARG A 11 23.24 48.48 -85.52
CA ARG A 11 22.36 48.58 -84.33
C ARG A 11 21.50 47.31 -84.22
N PRO A 12 21.28 46.77 -83.01
CA PRO A 12 20.08 46.01 -82.68
C PRO A 12 19.08 46.90 -81.91
N PHE A 13 17.79 46.83 -82.26
CA PHE A 13 16.71 47.44 -81.47
C PHE A 13 16.38 46.52 -80.27
N SER A 14 16.61 46.99 -79.05
CA SER A 14 16.22 46.28 -77.82
C SER A 14 14.74 46.55 -77.48
N ARG A 15 13.88 45.52 -77.52
CA ARG A 15 12.50 45.58 -76.97
C ARG A 15 12.47 45.12 -75.50
N PRO A 16 11.56 45.66 -74.67
CA PRO A 16 11.58 45.43 -73.22
C PRO A 16 10.83 44.15 -72.82
N ARG A 17 11.50 43.24 -72.10
CA ARG A 17 10.86 42.05 -71.47
C ARG A 17 11.07 41.90 -69.96
N ARG A 18 11.85 42.79 -69.31
CA ARG A 18 12.45 42.52 -67.98
C ARG A 18 11.68 42.97 -66.73
N LYS A 19 10.44 43.49 -66.83
CA LYS A 19 9.66 43.99 -65.67
C LYS A 19 8.57 43.05 -65.15
N TRP A 20 8.06 42.14 -65.98
CA TRP A 20 7.00 41.21 -65.58
C TRP A 20 7.57 40.05 -64.74
N ASP A 21 8.70 39.49 -65.15
CA ASP A 21 9.38 38.39 -64.45
C ASP A 21 9.74 38.76 -63.00
N THR A 22 10.25 39.97 -62.76
CA THR A 22 10.57 40.47 -61.41
C THR A 22 9.33 40.62 -60.52
N CYS A 23 8.18 40.97 -61.10
CA CYS A 23 6.93 41.10 -60.36
C CYS A 23 6.32 39.71 -60.05
N LEU A 24 6.43 38.77 -60.99
CA LEU A 24 6.01 37.38 -60.81
C LEU A 24 6.86 36.66 -59.75
N VAL A 25 8.18 36.85 -59.77
CA VAL A 25 9.10 36.32 -58.74
C VAL A 25 8.81 36.94 -57.37
N TRP A 26 8.48 38.24 -57.28
CA TRP A 26 8.06 38.86 -56.02
C TRP A 26 6.71 38.33 -55.52
N LEU A 27 5.73 38.14 -56.39
CA LEU A 27 4.41 37.59 -56.03
C LEU A 27 4.51 36.11 -55.62
N LEU A 28 5.32 35.31 -56.32
CA LEU A 28 5.64 33.93 -55.92
C LEU A 28 6.41 33.89 -54.59
N GLY A 29 7.38 34.78 -54.38
CA GLY A 29 8.10 34.90 -53.12
C GLY A 29 7.21 35.35 -51.95
N LEU A 30 6.23 36.23 -52.21
CA LEU A 30 5.24 36.65 -51.22
C LEU A 30 4.25 35.52 -50.91
N ALA A 31 3.75 34.81 -51.93
CA ALA A 31 2.89 33.65 -51.77
C ALA A 31 3.59 32.51 -51.01
N LEU A 32 4.86 32.25 -51.32
CA LEU A 32 5.68 31.26 -50.63
C LEU A 32 5.95 31.66 -49.17
N ARG A 33 6.19 32.96 -48.89
CA ARG A 33 6.30 33.46 -47.51
C ARG A 33 4.98 33.36 -46.76
N LEU A 34 3.84 33.68 -47.40
CA LEU A 34 2.52 33.55 -46.80
C LEU A 34 2.15 32.08 -46.54
N SER A 35 2.50 31.14 -47.44
CA SER A 35 2.30 29.70 -47.19
C SER A 35 3.22 29.19 -46.08
N LEU A 36 4.49 29.59 -46.05
CA LEU A 36 5.43 29.24 -44.98
C LEU A 36 4.98 29.80 -43.62
N SER A 37 4.50 31.05 -43.57
CA SER A 37 3.93 31.64 -42.35
C SER A 37 2.62 30.98 -41.93
N SER A 38 1.81 30.48 -42.89
CA SER A 38 0.59 29.73 -42.59
C SER A 38 0.90 28.33 -42.04
N CYS A 39 1.92 27.64 -42.58
CA CYS A 39 2.39 26.35 -42.06
C CYS A 39 3.00 26.50 -40.66
N GLN A 40 3.87 27.50 -40.43
CA GLN A 40 4.39 27.76 -39.08
C GLN A 40 3.28 28.06 -38.05
N ARG A 41 2.18 28.68 -38.49
CA ARG A 41 1.03 28.98 -37.62
C ARG A 41 0.12 27.77 -37.39
N SER A 42 0.03 26.82 -38.33
CA SER A 42 -0.61 25.53 -38.08
C SER A 42 0.21 24.66 -37.14
N ASP A 43 1.53 24.57 -37.36
CA ASP A 43 2.41 23.70 -36.57
C ASP A 43 2.47 24.15 -35.11
N TYR A 44 2.54 25.47 -34.85
CA TYR A 44 2.47 26.04 -33.50
C TYR A 44 1.08 25.89 -32.84
N SER A 45 0.01 25.81 -33.63
CA SER A 45 -1.34 25.52 -33.11
C SER A 45 -1.51 24.04 -32.74
N ILE A 46 -0.91 23.15 -33.53
CA ILE A 46 -0.93 21.69 -33.31
C ILE A 46 -0.06 21.34 -32.10
N SER A 47 1.10 21.98 -31.93
CA SER A 47 2.01 21.71 -30.80
C SER A 47 1.44 22.10 -29.42
N LYS A 48 0.46 23.00 -29.34
CA LYS A 48 -0.19 23.40 -28.07
C LYS A 48 -1.46 22.60 -27.76
N HIS A 49 -2.16 22.14 -28.79
CA HIS A 49 -3.43 21.43 -28.68
C HIS A 49 -3.37 20.12 -29.48
N PRO A 50 -2.69 19.09 -28.94
CA PRO A 50 -2.55 17.80 -29.60
C PRO A 50 -3.91 17.16 -29.85
N ILE A 51 -4.06 16.45 -30.98
CA ILE A 51 -5.30 15.77 -31.36
C ILE A 51 -5.00 14.29 -31.57
N VAL A 52 -5.67 13.44 -30.79
CA VAL A 52 -5.59 11.97 -30.88
C VAL A 52 -6.91 11.44 -31.42
N SER A 53 -6.86 10.38 -32.21
CA SER A 53 -8.05 9.66 -32.69
C SER A 53 -8.15 8.35 -31.91
N THR A 54 -9.26 8.16 -31.18
CA THR A 54 -9.61 6.93 -30.45
C THR A 54 -10.56 6.08 -31.29
N SER A 55 -10.92 4.87 -30.83
CA SER A 55 -11.96 4.04 -31.46
C SER A 55 -13.34 4.73 -31.50
N TYR A 56 -13.58 5.66 -30.56
CA TYR A 56 -14.85 6.38 -30.42
C TYR A 56 -14.89 7.75 -31.13
N GLY A 57 -13.75 8.37 -31.43
CA GLY A 57 -13.72 9.66 -32.12
C GLY A 57 -12.44 10.46 -31.88
N LYS A 58 -12.43 11.74 -32.29
CA LYS A 58 -11.26 12.61 -32.12
C LYS A 58 -11.33 13.37 -30.80
N ILE A 59 -10.18 13.52 -30.14
CA ILE A 59 -10.03 14.21 -28.86
C ILE A 59 -8.89 15.23 -28.97
N ARG A 60 -9.13 16.47 -28.52
CA ARG A 60 -8.13 17.54 -28.40
C ARG A 60 -7.69 17.71 -26.95
N GLY A 61 -6.40 17.50 -26.70
CA GLY A 61 -5.75 17.75 -25.40
C GLY A 61 -5.11 19.14 -25.31
N ILE A 62 -4.25 19.30 -24.31
CA ILE A 62 -3.45 20.50 -24.07
C ILE A 62 -2.02 20.13 -23.65
N ARG A 63 -1.02 20.79 -24.24
CA ARG A 63 0.38 20.67 -23.78
C ARG A 63 0.61 21.57 -22.57
N LYS A 64 1.11 21.00 -21.47
CA LYS A 64 1.44 21.67 -20.21
C LYS A 64 2.95 21.61 -19.96
N GLU A 65 3.56 22.77 -19.82
CA GLU A 65 4.94 22.90 -19.32
C GLU A 65 4.95 22.77 -17.79
N LEU A 66 6.02 22.21 -17.22
CA LEU A 66 6.14 21.97 -15.78
C LEU A 66 7.02 23.04 -15.11
N ASN A 67 6.75 23.31 -13.83
CA ASN A 67 7.50 24.28 -13.02
C ASN A 67 8.87 23.71 -12.55
N ASN A 68 9.62 23.12 -13.47
CA ASN A 68 10.92 22.48 -13.22
C ASN A 68 11.70 22.39 -14.54
N GLU A 69 12.83 23.08 -14.65
CA GLU A 69 13.64 23.19 -15.89
C GLU A 69 14.21 21.86 -16.40
N ILE A 70 14.22 20.81 -15.56
CA ILE A 70 14.78 19.49 -15.89
C ILE A 70 13.68 18.55 -16.45
N LEU A 71 12.41 18.77 -16.09
CA LEU A 71 11.29 17.96 -16.55
C LEU A 71 10.79 18.44 -17.91
N GLY A 72 10.53 17.51 -18.82
CA GLY A 72 9.88 17.83 -20.10
C GLY A 72 8.40 18.15 -19.94
N PRO A 73 7.78 18.84 -20.91
CA PRO A 73 6.34 19.03 -20.94
C PRO A 73 5.58 17.72 -21.08
N VAL A 74 4.30 17.77 -20.73
CA VAL A 74 3.34 16.68 -20.92
C VAL A 74 2.17 17.11 -21.80
N GLU A 75 1.59 16.16 -22.52
CA GLU A 75 0.28 16.33 -23.13
C GLU A 75 -0.78 15.77 -22.20
N GLN A 76 -1.79 16.61 -21.88
CA GLN A 76 -2.89 16.28 -21.00
C GLN A 76 -4.18 16.12 -21.81
N PHE A 77 -4.88 15.00 -21.61
CA PHE A 77 -6.22 14.76 -22.13
C PHE A 77 -7.14 14.54 -20.93
N LEU A 78 -7.76 15.61 -20.44
CA LEU A 78 -8.55 15.64 -19.21
C LEU A 78 -10.05 15.50 -19.53
N GLY A 79 -10.78 14.64 -18.82
CA GLY A 79 -12.21 14.43 -19.07
C GLY A 79 -12.53 13.61 -20.34
N VAL A 80 -11.76 12.54 -20.58
CA VAL A 80 -12.03 11.57 -21.66
C VAL A 80 -13.09 10.57 -21.19
N PRO A 81 -14.27 10.46 -21.86
CA PRO A 81 -15.29 9.50 -21.47
C PRO A 81 -14.86 8.08 -21.82
N TYR A 82 -14.88 7.18 -20.83
CA TYR A 82 -14.57 5.76 -21.02
C TYR A 82 -15.81 4.86 -20.94
N ALA A 83 -16.97 5.43 -20.57
CA ALA A 83 -18.26 4.77 -20.49
C ALA A 83 -19.40 5.76 -20.80
N THR A 84 -20.60 5.23 -21.06
CA THR A 84 -21.84 6.00 -21.21
C THR A 84 -22.36 6.47 -19.84
N PRO A 85 -22.94 7.68 -19.70
CA PRO A 85 -23.38 8.20 -18.40
C PRO A 85 -24.37 7.26 -17.67
N PRO A 86 -24.11 6.87 -16.41
CA PRO A 86 -24.86 5.88 -15.64
C PRO A 86 -26.14 6.45 -14.99
N ILE A 87 -26.87 7.26 -15.76
CA ILE A 87 -28.05 8.02 -15.32
C ILE A 87 -29.36 7.28 -15.63
N GLY A 88 -30.42 7.60 -14.88
CA GLY A 88 -31.76 7.04 -15.09
C GLY A 88 -31.77 5.52 -14.88
N ASP A 89 -32.24 4.77 -15.88
CA ASP A 89 -32.31 3.30 -15.80
C ASP A 89 -30.93 2.62 -15.73
N ARG A 90 -29.85 3.31 -16.12
CA ARG A 90 -28.46 2.84 -15.95
C ARG A 90 -27.89 3.10 -14.56
N ARG A 91 -28.62 3.79 -13.66
CA ARG A 91 -28.23 3.86 -12.25
C ARG A 91 -28.39 2.48 -11.62
N PHE A 92 -27.40 2.05 -10.82
CA PHE A 92 -27.33 0.69 -10.27
C PHE A 92 -27.37 -0.39 -11.37
N GLN A 93 -26.59 -0.17 -12.44
CA GLN A 93 -26.30 -1.13 -13.51
C GLN A 93 -24.80 -1.10 -13.86
N PRO A 94 -24.26 -2.17 -14.48
CA PRO A 94 -22.94 -2.15 -15.09
C PRO A 94 -22.78 -0.97 -16.07
N PRO A 95 -21.57 -0.40 -16.22
CA PRO A 95 -21.31 0.63 -17.21
C PRO A 95 -21.35 0.04 -18.63
N GLU A 96 -21.79 0.85 -19.58
CA GLU A 96 -21.75 0.55 -21.02
C GLU A 96 -20.61 1.33 -21.68
N SER A 97 -20.02 0.81 -22.75
CA SER A 97 -19.06 1.55 -23.57
C SER A 97 -19.62 2.91 -24.05
N PRO A 98 -18.78 3.93 -24.25
CA PRO A 98 -19.23 5.26 -24.63
C PRO A 98 -19.74 5.27 -26.08
N GLY A 99 -20.74 6.09 -26.36
CA GLY A 99 -21.18 6.34 -27.74
C GLY A 99 -20.10 7.07 -28.55
N ALA A 100 -19.90 6.68 -29.80
CA ALA A 100 -18.96 7.33 -30.70
C ALA A 100 -19.41 8.75 -31.12
N TRP A 101 -18.45 9.62 -31.45
CA TRP A 101 -18.69 11.01 -31.86
C TRP A 101 -17.89 11.40 -33.11
N HIS A 102 -18.49 12.22 -33.97
CA HIS A 102 -17.89 12.61 -35.26
C HIS A 102 -16.94 13.81 -35.17
N ASP A 103 -17.25 14.81 -34.34
CA ASP A 103 -16.46 16.03 -34.18
C ASP A 103 -15.23 15.84 -33.28
N ILE A 104 -14.42 16.89 -33.11
CA ILE A 104 -13.28 16.85 -32.18
C ILE A 104 -13.76 17.26 -30.78
N ARG A 105 -13.87 16.29 -29.86
CA ARG A 105 -14.19 16.53 -28.45
C ARG A 105 -13.01 17.22 -27.76
N ASN A 106 -13.25 18.28 -26.98
CA ASN A 106 -12.21 18.89 -26.15
C ASN A 106 -12.03 18.08 -24.85
N ALA A 107 -10.80 17.71 -24.52
CA ALA A 107 -10.39 17.09 -23.27
C ALA A 107 -9.26 17.93 -22.64
N THR A 108 -9.59 19.16 -22.25
CA THR A 108 -8.62 20.19 -21.80
C THR A 108 -8.90 20.72 -20.39
N ARG A 109 -9.89 20.14 -19.71
CA ARG A 109 -10.35 20.51 -18.37
C ARG A 109 -10.85 19.25 -17.67
N PHE A 110 -10.77 19.21 -16.34
CA PHE A 110 -11.34 18.11 -15.59
C PHE A 110 -12.88 18.03 -15.79
N PRO A 111 -13.44 16.81 -15.77
CA PRO A 111 -14.88 16.58 -15.73
C PRO A 111 -15.41 16.81 -14.31
N PRO A 112 -16.74 16.86 -14.11
CA PRO A 112 -17.33 16.78 -12.78
C PRO A 112 -16.89 15.51 -12.03
N ALA A 113 -16.74 15.62 -10.72
CA ALA A 113 -16.53 14.48 -9.84
C ALA A 113 -17.82 13.64 -9.72
N CYS A 114 -17.68 12.38 -9.31
CA CYS A 114 -18.84 11.57 -8.97
C CYS A 114 -19.51 12.09 -7.68
N PRO A 115 -20.83 11.95 -7.50
CA PRO A 115 -21.53 12.58 -6.39
C PRO A 115 -21.11 12.03 -5.02
N GLN A 116 -20.78 12.93 -4.10
CA GLN A 116 -20.18 12.63 -2.80
C GLN A 116 -20.37 13.80 -1.81
N ASN A 117 -20.43 13.52 -0.50
CA ASN A 117 -20.63 14.55 0.52
C ASN A 117 -19.42 14.67 1.47
N VAL A 118 -18.48 15.54 1.10
CA VAL A 118 -17.27 15.84 1.90
C VAL A 118 -17.51 16.80 3.08
N HIS A 119 -18.73 17.31 3.24
CA HIS A 119 -19.13 18.15 4.39
C HIS A 119 -19.96 17.37 5.42
N GLY A 120 -20.15 16.06 5.21
CA GLY A 120 -20.78 15.15 6.16
C GLY A 120 -19.79 14.57 7.18
N ALA A 121 -20.25 13.57 7.93
CA ALA A 121 -19.39 12.81 8.84
C ALA A 121 -18.45 11.88 8.04
N LEU A 122 -17.21 12.30 7.85
CA LEU A 122 -16.16 11.51 7.20
C LEU A 122 -15.57 10.47 8.17
N PRO A 123 -15.24 9.25 7.71
CA PRO A 123 -14.55 8.26 8.53
C PRO A 123 -13.04 8.59 8.59
N GLU A 124 -12.65 9.62 9.35
CA GLU A 124 -11.26 10.14 9.38
C GLU A 124 -10.19 9.05 9.58
N ILE A 125 -10.50 8.03 10.39
CA ILE A 125 -9.64 6.88 10.68
C ILE A 125 -9.25 6.07 9.44
N MET A 126 -10.02 6.15 8.35
CA MET A 126 -9.80 5.49 7.06
C MET A 126 -9.30 6.44 5.96
N MET A 127 -9.34 7.75 6.19
CA MET A 127 -9.01 8.74 5.17
C MET A 127 -7.52 9.09 5.18
N PRO A 128 -6.92 9.41 4.02
CA PRO A 128 -5.56 9.93 3.99
C PRO A 128 -5.44 11.21 4.83
N VAL A 129 -4.37 11.35 5.60
CA VAL A 129 -4.20 12.47 6.54
C VAL A 129 -4.17 13.82 5.81
N TRP A 130 -3.53 13.89 4.64
CA TRP A 130 -3.54 15.09 3.79
C TRP A 130 -4.93 15.48 3.27
N PHE A 131 -5.91 14.57 3.24
CA PHE A 131 -7.28 14.86 2.81
C PHE A 131 -8.06 15.52 3.95
N THR A 132 -7.92 15.01 5.17
CA THR A 132 -8.67 15.48 6.35
C THR A 132 -8.07 16.74 6.96
N GLU A 133 -6.73 16.87 7.00
CA GLU A 133 -6.05 18.09 7.47
C GLU A 133 -6.28 19.31 6.54
N ASN A 134 -6.66 19.08 5.29
CA ASN A 134 -6.81 20.13 4.28
C ASN A 134 -8.10 20.00 3.46
N LEU A 135 -9.20 19.80 4.19
CA LEU A 135 -10.53 19.51 3.62
C LEU A 135 -11.05 20.62 2.70
N ASP A 136 -10.73 21.89 2.96
CA ASP A 136 -11.14 23.02 2.09
C ASP A 136 -10.52 22.93 0.69
N ALA A 137 -9.22 22.60 0.61
CA ALA A 137 -8.55 22.40 -0.67
C ALA A 137 -9.05 21.13 -1.37
N ALA A 138 -9.25 20.04 -0.63
CA ALA A 138 -9.84 18.81 -1.17
C ALA A 138 -11.26 19.06 -1.73
N ALA A 139 -12.11 19.78 -0.98
CA ALA A 139 -13.46 20.15 -1.39
C ALA A 139 -13.47 21.01 -2.65
N ALA A 140 -12.47 21.86 -2.89
CA ALA A 140 -12.35 22.65 -4.11
C ALA A 140 -12.28 21.80 -5.40
N TYR A 141 -11.65 20.61 -5.35
CA TYR A 141 -11.63 19.65 -6.47
C TYR A 141 -12.97 18.91 -6.66
N LEU A 142 -13.87 18.98 -5.67
CA LEU A 142 -15.07 18.15 -5.54
C LEU A 142 -16.37 18.99 -5.54
N GLN A 143 -16.29 20.29 -5.85
CA GLN A 143 -17.45 21.20 -5.89
C GLN A 143 -18.38 20.92 -7.09
N ASP A 144 -17.81 20.64 -8.26
CA ASP A 144 -18.56 20.30 -9.47
C ASP A 144 -18.81 18.78 -9.52
N GLN A 145 -20.07 18.37 -9.35
CA GLN A 145 -20.48 16.98 -9.23
C GLN A 145 -21.63 16.63 -10.17
N SER A 146 -21.57 15.45 -10.78
CA SER A 146 -22.59 14.92 -11.68
C SER A 146 -22.63 13.39 -11.62
N GLU A 147 -23.79 12.77 -11.85
CA GLU A 147 -23.85 11.33 -12.12
C GLU A 147 -23.20 10.97 -13.47
N ASP A 148 -23.13 11.91 -14.40
CA ASP A 148 -22.25 11.85 -15.57
C ASP A 148 -20.81 12.17 -15.12
N CYS A 149 -20.12 11.17 -14.57
CA CYS A 149 -18.76 11.29 -14.03
C CYS A 149 -17.77 10.21 -14.53
N LEU A 150 -18.17 9.32 -15.45
CA LEU A 150 -17.34 8.19 -15.91
C LEU A 150 -16.28 8.61 -16.94
N TYR A 151 -15.26 9.30 -16.42
CA TYR A 151 -14.19 9.92 -17.18
C TYR A 151 -12.80 9.55 -16.64
N LEU A 152 -11.81 9.57 -17.53
CA LEU A 152 -10.40 9.43 -17.20
C LEU A 152 -9.56 10.59 -17.76
N ASN A 153 -8.37 10.76 -17.20
CA ASN A 153 -7.42 11.82 -17.52
C ASN A 153 -6.08 11.17 -17.91
N ILE A 154 -5.57 11.46 -19.11
CA ILE A 154 -4.34 10.84 -19.64
C ILE A 154 -3.22 11.89 -19.65
N TYR A 155 -2.07 11.52 -19.08
CA TYR A 155 -0.86 12.33 -19.00
C TYR A 155 0.25 11.64 -19.80
N VAL A 156 0.58 12.20 -20.97
CA VAL A 156 1.56 11.63 -21.91
C VAL A 156 2.87 12.45 -21.87
N PRO A 157 4.03 11.85 -21.59
CA PRO A 157 5.30 12.58 -21.55
C PRO A 157 5.84 12.84 -22.96
N THR A 158 6.33 14.06 -23.20
CA THR A 158 6.97 14.43 -24.47
C THR A 158 8.46 14.12 -24.49
N GLU A 159 9.04 13.98 -25.69
CA GLU A 159 10.47 13.69 -25.90
C GLU A 159 11.36 14.94 -25.90
N ASP A 160 10.77 16.12 -25.65
CA ASP A 160 11.46 17.41 -25.72
C ASP A 160 12.33 17.74 -24.49
N GLY A 161 12.16 16.99 -23.39
CA GLY A 161 12.80 17.24 -22.10
C GLY A 161 14.28 16.78 -22.01
N PRO A 162 15.12 17.41 -21.17
CA PRO A 162 16.51 16.98 -20.96
C PRO A 162 16.66 15.52 -20.50
N LEU A 163 15.67 14.98 -19.79
CA LEU A 163 15.63 13.59 -19.33
C LEU A 163 15.10 12.59 -20.39
N THR A 164 14.38 13.07 -21.42
CA THR A 164 13.76 12.23 -22.46
C THR A 164 14.42 12.34 -23.83
N LYS A 165 15.25 13.37 -24.07
CA LYS A 165 16.06 13.51 -25.28
C LYS A 165 17.06 12.37 -25.44
N LYS A 166 16.96 11.64 -26.55
CA LYS A 166 18.00 10.72 -27.02
C LYS A 166 19.34 11.47 -27.23
N PRO A 167 20.48 10.90 -26.85
CA PRO A 167 21.78 11.29 -27.43
C PRO A 167 21.73 11.08 -28.94
N ASP A 168 22.42 11.94 -29.70
CA ASP A 168 22.36 11.97 -31.17
C ASP A 168 22.82 10.63 -31.77
N GLU A 169 21.87 9.85 -32.32
CA GLU A 169 22.09 8.48 -32.84
C GLU A 169 22.97 8.45 -34.09
N SER A 170 23.36 9.62 -34.63
CA SER A 170 24.26 9.71 -35.79
C SER A 170 25.72 9.25 -35.52
N ALA A 171 26.09 8.98 -34.26
CA ALA A 171 27.47 8.73 -33.85
C ALA A 171 27.89 7.25 -33.65
N THR A 172 26.97 6.27 -33.61
CA THR A 172 27.34 4.87 -33.29
C THR A 172 26.62 3.81 -34.12
N ASN A 173 27.34 3.24 -35.10
CA ASN A 173 26.98 1.97 -35.74
C ASN A 173 27.15 0.79 -34.75
N ARG A 174 26.20 0.63 -33.83
CA ARG A 174 26.05 -0.60 -33.02
C ARG A 174 24.92 -1.47 -33.59
N PRO A 175 24.95 -2.80 -33.40
CA PRO A 175 23.82 -3.65 -33.72
C PRO A 175 22.56 -3.21 -32.97
N ARG A 176 21.39 -3.48 -33.54
CA ARG A 176 20.12 -3.36 -32.82
C ARG A 176 19.97 -4.53 -31.85
N ASP A 177 20.64 -4.45 -30.72
CA ASP A 177 20.15 -5.12 -29.51
C ASP A 177 18.87 -4.41 -29.08
N GLU A 178 17.84 -5.17 -28.69
CA GLU A 178 16.56 -4.63 -28.23
C GLU A 178 16.70 -3.98 -26.84
N ASP A 179 17.26 -2.76 -26.80
CA ASP A 179 17.15 -1.93 -25.60
C ASP A 179 15.66 -1.71 -25.32
N ILE A 180 15.23 -1.95 -24.08
CA ILE A 180 13.84 -1.75 -23.62
C ILE A 180 13.39 -0.28 -23.85
N ARG A 181 14.36 0.65 -23.99
CA ARG A 181 14.17 2.05 -24.38
C ARG A 181 13.77 2.27 -25.86
N ASP A 182 13.93 1.28 -26.73
CA ASP A 182 13.65 1.37 -28.18
C ASP A 182 12.24 0.85 -28.55
N ARG A 183 11.47 0.35 -27.58
CA ARG A 183 10.02 0.15 -27.75
C ARG A 183 9.32 1.51 -27.88
N ARG A 184 8.84 1.84 -29.09
CA ARG A 184 8.10 3.09 -29.39
C ARG A 184 6.87 3.34 -28.51
N LYS A 185 6.31 2.30 -27.87
CA LYS A 185 5.19 2.39 -26.94
C LYS A 185 5.68 2.45 -25.49
N LYS A 186 5.14 3.39 -24.70
CA LYS A 186 5.50 3.63 -23.29
C LYS A 186 4.64 2.76 -22.35
N PRO A 187 5.16 2.30 -21.19
CA PRO A 187 4.33 1.68 -20.16
C PRO A 187 3.21 2.61 -19.70
N VAL A 188 2.13 2.03 -19.18
CA VAL A 188 0.94 2.74 -18.74
C VAL A 188 0.71 2.48 -17.26
N MET A 189 0.51 3.52 -16.45
CA MET A 189 0.17 3.41 -15.04
C MET A 189 -1.23 3.98 -14.80
N LEU A 190 -2.21 3.16 -14.43
CA LEU A 190 -3.57 3.59 -14.09
C LEU A 190 -3.70 3.77 -12.57
N PHE A 191 -3.94 5.00 -12.12
CA PHE A 191 -4.21 5.32 -10.74
C PHE A 191 -5.71 5.18 -10.41
N ILE A 192 -5.99 4.38 -9.38
CA ILE A 192 -7.30 4.23 -8.75
C ILE A 192 -7.21 4.93 -7.38
N HIS A 193 -7.96 6.03 -7.22
CA HIS A 193 -7.93 6.80 -5.98
C HIS A 193 -8.62 6.06 -4.83
N GLY A 194 -8.24 6.42 -3.60
CA GLY A 194 -8.96 6.03 -2.38
C GLY A 194 -10.02 7.06 -1.99
N GLY A 195 -10.42 7.04 -0.71
CA GLY A 195 -11.51 7.85 -0.16
C GLY A 195 -12.68 6.99 0.33
N SER A 196 -12.40 5.97 1.15
CA SER A 196 -13.42 5.11 1.80
C SER A 196 -14.47 4.46 0.89
N TYR A 197 -14.24 4.42 -0.43
CA TYR A 197 -15.22 4.17 -1.49
C TYR A 197 -16.36 5.21 -1.62
N MET A 198 -16.39 6.22 -0.76
CA MET A 198 -17.47 7.20 -0.62
C MET A 198 -17.08 8.58 -1.20
N GLU A 199 -15.80 8.93 -1.17
CA GLU A 199 -15.24 10.22 -1.60
C GLU A 199 -14.02 10.07 -2.55
N GLY A 200 -13.52 11.20 -3.05
CA GLY A 200 -12.34 11.32 -3.90
C GLY A 200 -12.65 11.56 -5.38
N ALA A 201 -11.62 11.92 -6.15
CA ALA A 201 -11.67 12.00 -7.60
C ALA A 201 -10.27 11.88 -8.21
N GLY A 202 -10.17 11.36 -9.43
CA GLY A 202 -8.91 11.30 -10.19
C GLY A 202 -8.35 12.69 -10.57
N SER A 203 -9.15 13.76 -10.48
CA SER A 203 -8.74 15.15 -10.71
C SER A 203 -7.83 15.72 -9.61
N MET A 204 -7.85 15.13 -8.40
CA MET A 204 -7.03 15.57 -7.26
C MET A 204 -5.52 15.28 -7.44
N PHE A 205 -5.17 14.39 -8.38
CA PHE A 205 -3.83 13.85 -8.55
C PHE A 205 -3.24 14.30 -9.90
N ASP A 206 -2.44 15.37 -9.90
CA ASP A 206 -1.72 15.80 -11.11
C ASP A 206 -0.53 14.85 -11.37
N ALA A 207 -0.73 13.90 -12.28
CA ALA A 207 0.27 12.90 -12.63
C ALA A 207 1.35 13.38 -13.62
N SER A 208 1.39 14.68 -13.95
CA SER A 208 2.32 15.20 -14.96
C SER A 208 3.80 14.99 -14.59
N VAL A 209 4.16 15.15 -13.31
CA VAL A 209 5.55 14.96 -12.87
C VAL A 209 5.95 13.48 -12.97
N LEU A 210 5.11 12.57 -12.47
CA LEU A 210 5.33 11.12 -12.59
C LEU A 210 5.46 10.67 -14.05
N ALA A 211 4.62 11.18 -14.94
CA ALA A 211 4.69 10.90 -16.38
C ALA A 211 6.02 11.40 -16.99
N ALA A 212 6.35 12.68 -16.78
CA ALA A 212 7.55 13.32 -17.35
C ALA A 212 8.86 12.74 -16.79
N TYR A 213 8.94 12.50 -15.48
CA TYR A 213 10.09 11.90 -14.80
C TYR A 213 10.25 10.42 -15.18
N GLY A 214 9.15 9.67 -15.13
CA GLY A 214 9.14 8.23 -15.38
C GLY A 214 9.32 7.84 -16.84
N ASN A 215 9.00 8.73 -17.78
CA ASN A 215 8.77 8.43 -19.20
C ASN A 215 7.75 7.29 -19.38
N VAL A 216 6.64 7.40 -18.65
CA VAL A 216 5.48 6.50 -18.67
C VAL A 216 4.23 7.31 -18.94
N ILE A 217 3.19 6.72 -19.54
CA ILE A 217 1.87 7.34 -19.57
C ILE A 217 1.22 7.08 -18.22
N VAL A 218 0.71 8.12 -17.56
CA VAL A 218 -0.10 7.96 -16.35
C VAL A 218 -1.54 8.31 -16.67
N VAL A 219 -2.46 7.53 -16.11
CA VAL A 219 -3.90 7.74 -16.24
C VAL A 219 -4.49 7.86 -14.85
N THR A 220 -5.31 8.88 -14.60
CA THR A 220 -6.16 8.93 -13.39
C THR A 220 -7.62 8.80 -13.83
N MET A 221 -8.47 8.21 -13.01
CA MET A 221 -9.89 7.99 -13.36
C MET A 221 -10.84 8.34 -12.24
N ASN A 222 -12.08 8.63 -12.60
CA ASN A 222 -13.23 8.63 -11.70
C ASN A 222 -14.02 7.33 -11.88
N TYR A 223 -14.57 6.78 -10.81
CA TYR A 223 -15.54 5.66 -10.81
C TYR A 223 -16.69 6.01 -9.86
N ARG A 224 -17.87 5.39 -10.00
CA ARG A 224 -19.01 5.69 -9.11
C ARG A 224 -18.67 5.36 -7.66
N LEU A 225 -19.07 6.28 -6.77
CA LEU A 225 -18.80 6.22 -5.34
C LEU A 225 -20.06 5.95 -4.50
N GLY A 226 -19.84 5.49 -3.27
CA GLY A 226 -20.82 5.25 -2.22
C GLY A 226 -22.07 4.54 -2.71
N VAL A 227 -23.23 5.12 -2.41
CA VAL A 227 -24.54 4.58 -2.82
C VAL A 227 -24.60 4.29 -4.32
N LEU A 228 -24.12 5.20 -5.17
CA LEU A 228 -24.24 5.08 -6.63
C LEU A 228 -23.29 4.02 -7.21
N GLY A 229 -22.14 3.79 -6.57
CA GLY A 229 -21.14 2.79 -6.97
C GLY A 229 -21.37 1.41 -6.38
N PHE A 230 -22.00 1.32 -5.21
CA PHE A 230 -21.90 0.12 -4.37
C PHE A 230 -23.19 -0.30 -3.65
N LEU A 231 -24.34 0.35 -3.92
CA LEU A 231 -25.61 -0.13 -3.39
C LEU A 231 -25.91 -1.56 -3.87
N SER A 232 -26.17 -2.45 -2.93
CA SER A 232 -26.54 -3.84 -3.20
C SER A 232 -27.72 -4.27 -2.33
N THR A 233 -28.61 -5.07 -2.90
CA THR A 233 -29.71 -5.76 -2.20
C THR A 233 -29.33 -7.17 -1.74
N GLY A 234 -28.13 -7.65 -2.07
CA GLY A 234 -27.74 -9.05 -1.85
C GLY A 234 -28.51 -10.05 -2.72
N ASP A 235 -29.16 -9.56 -3.78
CA ASP A 235 -29.93 -10.34 -4.75
C ASP A 235 -29.82 -9.71 -6.15
N GLN A 236 -30.62 -10.18 -7.11
CA GLN A 236 -30.56 -9.73 -8.51
C GLN A 236 -31.16 -8.34 -8.76
N ALA A 237 -31.85 -7.69 -7.80
CA ALA A 237 -32.45 -6.38 -8.01
C ALA A 237 -31.39 -5.26 -8.12
N ALA A 238 -30.34 -5.36 -7.29
CA ALA A 238 -29.11 -4.58 -7.37
C ALA A 238 -27.95 -5.43 -6.82
N LYS A 239 -27.11 -5.98 -7.70
CA LYS A 239 -25.97 -6.83 -7.29
C LYS A 239 -24.91 -6.07 -6.47
N GLY A 240 -24.64 -4.80 -6.81
CA GLY A 240 -23.52 -4.03 -6.27
C GLY A 240 -22.36 -3.89 -7.25
N ASN A 241 -21.17 -3.58 -6.73
CA ASN A 241 -19.89 -3.56 -7.45
C ASN A 241 -19.81 -2.67 -8.71
N TYR A 242 -20.75 -1.74 -8.91
CA TYR A 242 -20.76 -0.84 -10.08
C TYR A 242 -19.50 0.01 -10.18
N GLY A 243 -18.94 0.46 -9.06
CA GLY A 243 -17.66 1.18 -9.00
C GLY A 243 -16.44 0.33 -9.39
N LEU A 244 -16.45 -0.98 -9.14
CA LEU A 244 -15.42 -1.90 -9.65
C LEU A 244 -15.61 -2.16 -11.15
N LEU A 245 -16.85 -2.34 -11.59
CA LEU A 245 -17.18 -2.49 -13.01
C LEU A 245 -16.81 -1.24 -13.82
N ASP A 246 -16.90 -0.05 -13.24
CA ASP A 246 -16.40 1.21 -13.82
C ASP A 246 -14.87 1.17 -14.02
N GLN A 247 -14.12 0.66 -13.05
CA GLN A 247 -12.66 0.46 -13.16
C GLN A 247 -12.30 -0.58 -14.23
N ILE A 248 -13.04 -1.69 -14.30
CA ILE A 248 -12.90 -2.70 -15.36
C ILE A 248 -13.21 -2.10 -16.74
N GLN A 249 -14.25 -1.28 -16.87
CA GLN A 249 -14.59 -0.62 -18.13
C GLN A 249 -13.55 0.43 -18.56
N ALA A 250 -12.94 1.15 -17.61
CA ALA A 250 -11.80 2.03 -17.88
C ALA A 250 -10.56 1.22 -18.36
N LEU A 251 -10.30 0.06 -17.74
CA LEU A 251 -9.24 -0.86 -18.17
C LEU A 251 -9.47 -1.41 -19.59
N ARG A 252 -10.71 -1.83 -19.92
CA ARG A 252 -11.09 -2.23 -21.29
C ARG A 252 -10.87 -1.10 -22.29
N TRP A 253 -11.33 0.11 -21.96
CA TRP A 253 -11.11 1.30 -22.79
C TRP A 253 -9.62 1.56 -23.02
N LEU A 254 -8.78 1.44 -21.99
CA LEU A 254 -7.33 1.62 -22.10
C LEU A 254 -6.69 0.55 -22.99
N ASN A 255 -7.06 -0.72 -22.84
CA ASN A 255 -6.51 -1.80 -23.67
C ASN A 255 -6.77 -1.54 -25.16
N GLU A 256 -7.99 -1.08 -25.50
CA GLU A 256 -8.36 -0.70 -26.86
C GLU A 256 -7.68 0.58 -27.37
N ASN A 257 -7.56 1.63 -26.53
CA ASN A 257 -7.28 2.99 -27.00
C ASN A 257 -5.90 3.54 -26.66
N ILE A 258 -5.20 3.04 -25.63
CA ILE A 258 -3.98 3.69 -25.13
C ILE A 258 -2.83 3.66 -26.14
N GLY A 259 -2.87 2.71 -27.09
CA GLY A 259 -1.96 2.65 -28.24
C GLY A 259 -1.99 3.91 -29.12
N HIS A 260 -3.12 4.61 -29.20
CA HIS A 260 -3.24 5.87 -29.95
C HIS A 260 -2.53 7.05 -29.27
N PHE A 261 -2.27 6.96 -27.97
CA PHE A 261 -1.53 7.94 -27.17
C PHE A 261 -0.02 7.56 -27.05
N GLY A 262 0.43 6.53 -27.77
CA GLY A 262 1.79 6.00 -27.65
C GLY A 262 1.99 5.07 -26.46
N GLY A 263 0.92 4.56 -25.84
CA GLY A 263 0.98 3.61 -24.73
C GLY A 263 1.06 2.16 -25.16
N ASP A 264 1.52 1.31 -24.24
CA ASP A 264 1.65 -0.13 -24.40
C ASP A 264 0.59 -0.87 -23.56
N HIS A 265 -0.43 -1.40 -24.22
CA HIS A 265 -1.50 -2.18 -23.59
C HIS A 265 -1.02 -3.52 -22.98
N GLU A 266 0.14 -4.03 -23.40
CA GLU A 266 0.81 -5.19 -22.80
C GLU A 266 1.64 -4.82 -21.55
N ARG A 267 1.70 -3.52 -21.16
CA ARG A 267 2.40 -3.03 -19.96
C ARG A 267 1.57 -1.97 -19.23
N ILE A 268 0.31 -2.31 -18.94
CA ILE A 268 -0.57 -1.62 -18.01
C ILE A 268 -0.28 -2.11 -16.59
N THR A 269 0.02 -1.16 -15.70
CA THR A 269 0.16 -1.36 -14.25
C THR A 269 -0.96 -0.59 -13.56
N ILE A 270 -1.79 -1.27 -12.77
CA ILE A 270 -2.75 -0.58 -11.90
C ILE A 270 -2.08 -0.22 -10.57
N PHE A 271 -2.36 0.97 -10.03
CA PHE A 271 -1.89 1.37 -8.71
C PHE A 271 -2.92 2.18 -7.95
N GLY A 272 -2.92 2.09 -6.63
CA GLY A 272 -3.85 2.81 -5.78
C GLY A 272 -3.37 2.88 -4.33
N SER A 273 -4.04 3.72 -3.54
CA SER A 273 -3.77 3.89 -2.10
C SER A 273 -5.03 3.79 -1.26
N GLY A 274 -4.92 3.21 -0.06
CA GLY A 274 -6.05 3.00 0.86
C GLY A 274 -7.15 2.17 0.20
N ALA A 275 -8.39 2.66 0.18
CA ALA A 275 -9.50 2.03 -0.54
C ALA A 275 -9.20 1.81 -2.05
N GLY A 276 -8.34 2.63 -2.68
CA GLY A 276 -7.89 2.41 -4.05
C GLY A 276 -6.94 1.21 -4.19
N ALA A 277 -6.13 0.93 -3.16
CA ALA A 277 -5.33 -0.29 -3.09
C ALA A 277 -6.20 -1.52 -2.81
N SER A 278 -7.26 -1.38 -2.01
CA SER A 278 -8.28 -2.42 -1.86
C SER A 278 -8.98 -2.74 -3.19
N CYS A 279 -9.36 -1.72 -3.98
CA CYS A 279 -9.83 -1.90 -5.36
C CYS A 279 -8.80 -2.64 -6.23
N VAL A 280 -7.51 -2.26 -6.20
CA VAL A 280 -6.45 -2.97 -6.94
C VAL A 280 -6.40 -4.46 -6.59
N ASN A 281 -6.47 -4.82 -5.31
CA ASN A 281 -6.49 -6.23 -4.88
C ASN A 281 -7.77 -6.96 -5.31
N LEU A 282 -8.94 -6.30 -5.27
CA LEU A 282 -10.19 -6.90 -5.72
C LEU A 282 -10.24 -7.09 -7.24
N LEU A 283 -9.62 -6.20 -8.02
CA LEU A 283 -9.49 -6.35 -9.48
C LEU A 283 -8.59 -7.52 -9.86
N ILE A 284 -7.52 -7.77 -9.10
CA ILE A 284 -6.64 -8.95 -9.24
C ILE A 284 -7.42 -10.26 -9.05
N LEU A 285 -8.34 -10.30 -8.08
CA LEU A 285 -9.18 -11.46 -7.74
C LEU A 285 -10.44 -11.59 -8.63
N SER A 286 -10.63 -10.69 -9.61
CA SER A 286 -11.83 -10.66 -10.44
C SER A 286 -11.56 -11.17 -11.85
N HIS A 287 -12.23 -12.26 -12.22
CA HIS A 287 -12.17 -12.86 -13.56
C HIS A 287 -12.53 -11.86 -14.68
N HIS A 288 -13.32 -10.81 -14.39
CA HIS A 288 -13.66 -9.75 -15.34
C HIS A 288 -12.48 -8.85 -15.75
N SER A 289 -11.38 -8.90 -15.00
CA SER A 289 -10.18 -8.07 -15.21
C SER A 289 -9.04 -8.81 -15.92
N GLU A 290 -9.16 -10.12 -16.13
CA GLU A 290 -8.11 -10.96 -16.72
C GLU A 290 -7.60 -10.40 -18.05
N GLY A 291 -6.27 -10.35 -18.20
CA GLY A 291 -5.61 -9.86 -19.41
C GLY A 291 -5.72 -8.35 -19.67
N LEU A 292 -6.43 -7.58 -18.83
CA LEU A 292 -6.56 -6.13 -19.00
C LEU A 292 -5.35 -5.33 -18.47
N PHE A 293 -4.61 -5.89 -17.50
CA PHE A 293 -3.37 -5.36 -16.97
C PHE A 293 -2.39 -6.50 -16.65
N GLN A 294 -1.14 -6.17 -16.32
CA GLN A 294 -0.08 -7.16 -16.08
C GLN A 294 0.57 -7.03 -14.70
N ARG A 295 0.44 -5.87 -14.04
CA ARG A 295 1.08 -5.59 -12.76
C ARG A 295 0.19 -4.76 -11.84
N ALA A 296 0.41 -4.88 -10.54
CA ALA A 296 -0.31 -4.15 -9.51
C ALA A 296 0.63 -3.48 -8.51
N ILE A 297 0.26 -2.28 -8.06
CA ILE A 297 0.88 -1.63 -6.90
C ILE A 297 -0.20 -1.28 -5.87
N ALA A 298 -0.14 -1.91 -4.69
CA ALA A 298 -1.10 -1.72 -3.60
C ALA A 298 -0.45 -0.98 -2.43
N GLN A 299 -0.74 0.32 -2.30
CA GLN A 299 -0.20 1.16 -1.24
C GLN A 299 -1.17 1.22 -0.06
N SER A 300 -0.76 0.77 1.13
CA SER A 300 -1.52 0.96 2.36
C SER A 300 -2.99 0.47 2.28
N GLY A 301 -3.23 -0.68 1.64
CA GLY A 301 -4.55 -1.31 1.56
C GLY A 301 -4.50 -2.71 0.95
N SER A 302 -5.48 -3.53 1.30
CA SER A 302 -5.63 -4.94 0.88
C SER A 302 -7.11 -5.24 0.57
N ALA A 303 -7.43 -6.43 0.08
CA ALA A 303 -8.82 -6.89 -0.03
C ALA A 303 -9.38 -7.53 1.27
N ILE A 304 -8.54 -7.74 2.30
CA ILE A 304 -8.87 -8.52 3.51
C ILE A 304 -8.84 -7.69 4.82
N SER A 305 -8.69 -6.36 4.74
CA SER A 305 -8.94 -5.46 5.88
C SER A 305 -10.46 -5.36 6.15
N SER A 306 -10.89 -5.14 7.41
CA SER A 306 -12.32 -5.13 7.82
C SER A 306 -13.24 -4.17 7.06
N TRP A 307 -12.67 -3.14 6.45
CA TRP A 307 -13.38 -2.12 5.66
C TRP A 307 -13.32 -2.37 4.14
N SER A 308 -12.69 -3.44 3.67
CA SER A 308 -12.46 -3.69 2.24
C SER A 308 -13.75 -4.12 1.53
N VAL A 309 -14.58 -4.90 2.23
CA VAL A 309 -15.81 -5.53 1.73
C VAL A 309 -16.96 -5.30 2.72
N ASN A 310 -18.15 -5.05 2.18
CA ASN A 310 -19.40 -4.92 2.92
C ASN A 310 -20.15 -6.26 2.94
N TYR A 311 -20.11 -6.96 4.08
CA TYR A 311 -20.81 -8.23 4.28
C TYR A 311 -22.29 -8.09 4.66
N ARG A 312 -22.84 -6.86 4.74
CA ARG A 312 -24.25 -6.60 5.13
C ARG A 312 -24.96 -5.59 4.21
N PRO A 313 -24.87 -5.69 2.86
CA PRO A 313 -25.35 -4.65 1.95
C PRO A 313 -26.85 -4.40 2.05
N LEU A 314 -27.68 -5.46 2.14
CA LEU A 314 -29.14 -5.34 2.26
C LEU A 314 -29.57 -4.55 3.50
N MET A 315 -28.79 -4.59 4.60
CA MET A 315 -29.08 -3.83 5.81
C MET A 315 -28.96 -2.32 5.54
N TYR A 316 -27.84 -1.87 5.00
CA TYR A 316 -27.61 -0.46 4.71
C TYR A 316 -28.50 0.06 3.58
N THR A 317 -28.75 -0.74 2.55
CA THR A 317 -29.73 -0.44 1.49
C THR A 317 -31.14 -0.25 2.04
N LYS A 318 -31.59 -1.06 3.02
CA LYS A 318 -32.89 -0.87 3.68
C LYS A 318 -32.92 0.36 4.59
N ILE A 319 -31.80 0.71 5.25
CA ILE A 319 -31.68 1.95 6.04
C ILE A 319 -31.81 3.18 5.12
N LEU A 320 -31.09 3.20 4.00
CA LEU A 320 -31.20 4.25 2.97
C LEU A 320 -32.63 4.35 2.44
N ALA A 321 -33.21 3.23 1.99
CA ALA A 321 -34.55 3.17 1.45
C ALA A 321 -35.57 3.74 2.43
N LYS A 322 -35.44 3.43 3.73
CA LYS A 322 -36.28 4.00 4.78
C LYS A 322 -36.10 5.52 4.92
N LYS A 323 -34.86 6.03 4.93
CA LYS A 323 -34.58 7.47 5.05
C LYS A 323 -35.15 8.29 3.88
N VAL A 324 -35.10 7.76 2.66
CA VAL A 324 -35.57 8.48 1.45
C VAL A 324 -37.03 8.19 1.06
N GLY A 325 -37.76 7.37 1.83
CA GLY A 325 -39.17 7.05 1.57
C GLY A 325 -39.41 5.99 0.49
N CYS A 326 -38.44 5.12 0.25
CA CYS A 326 -38.49 3.98 -0.69
C CYS A 326 -38.65 2.61 0.00
N SER A 327 -39.25 2.56 1.19
CA SER A 327 -39.50 1.31 1.92
C SER A 327 -40.48 0.39 1.16
N SER A 328 -40.02 -0.78 0.71
CA SER A 328 -40.87 -1.90 0.26
C SER A 328 -40.39 -3.22 0.88
N VAL A 329 -41.19 -4.27 0.72
CA VAL A 329 -40.78 -5.66 1.02
C VAL A 329 -39.99 -6.24 -0.15
N ASP A 330 -40.39 -5.92 -1.38
CA ASP A 330 -39.69 -6.33 -2.61
C ASP A 330 -38.47 -5.43 -2.86
N THR A 331 -37.32 -6.06 -3.10
CA THR A 331 -36.05 -5.39 -3.42
C THR A 331 -36.08 -4.75 -4.80
N ALA A 332 -36.83 -5.29 -5.76
CA ALA A 332 -37.02 -4.68 -7.07
C ALA A 332 -37.75 -3.33 -6.97
N ASP A 333 -38.80 -3.25 -6.14
CA ASP A 333 -39.51 -2.00 -5.84
C ASP A 333 -38.61 -0.97 -5.13
N ILE A 334 -37.80 -1.41 -4.16
CA ILE A 334 -36.81 -0.54 -3.49
C ILE A 334 -35.90 0.10 -4.54
N VAL A 335 -35.24 -0.71 -5.38
CA VAL A 335 -34.29 -0.21 -6.39
C VAL A 335 -35.01 0.65 -7.43
N GLY A 336 -36.20 0.26 -7.88
CA GLY A 336 -37.03 1.03 -8.81
C GLY A 336 -37.50 2.39 -8.25
N CYS A 337 -37.66 2.51 -6.93
CA CYS A 337 -37.90 3.78 -6.25
C CYS A 337 -36.61 4.61 -6.12
N LEU A 338 -35.49 3.99 -5.72
CA LEU A 338 -34.19 4.66 -5.55
C LEU A 338 -33.64 5.21 -6.87
N ARG A 339 -33.90 4.58 -8.02
CA ARG A 339 -33.56 5.13 -9.36
C ARG A 339 -34.28 6.46 -9.66
N LYS A 340 -35.47 6.71 -9.07
CA LYS A 340 -36.27 7.92 -9.30
C LYS A 340 -35.87 9.10 -8.40
N LYS A 341 -35.00 8.88 -7.42
CA LYS A 341 -34.48 9.91 -6.52
C LYS A 341 -33.43 10.78 -7.20
N SER A 342 -33.29 12.03 -6.78
CA SER A 342 -32.09 12.80 -7.11
C SER A 342 -30.85 12.20 -6.44
N PHE A 343 -29.66 12.35 -7.02
CA PHE A 343 -28.45 11.83 -6.36
C PHE A 343 -28.20 12.48 -4.99
N ARG A 344 -28.52 13.76 -4.82
CA ARG A 344 -28.40 14.47 -3.53
C ARG A 344 -29.25 13.84 -2.44
N GLU A 345 -30.52 13.54 -2.73
CA GLU A 345 -31.40 12.81 -1.79
C GLU A 345 -30.82 11.46 -1.35
N LEU A 346 -29.95 10.83 -2.14
CA LEU A 346 -29.33 9.54 -1.82
C LEU A 346 -27.99 9.69 -1.09
N VAL A 347 -27.13 10.60 -1.56
CA VAL A 347 -25.75 10.79 -1.10
C VAL A 347 -25.68 11.60 0.19
N ASP A 348 -26.58 12.55 0.39
CA ASP A 348 -26.58 13.41 1.59
C ASP A 348 -27.16 12.69 2.84
N GLN A 349 -27.46 11.39 2.73
CA GLN A 349 -28.00 10.59 3.83
C GLN A 349 -26.89 10.08 4.75
N ASP A 350 -26.90 10.56 5.99
CA ASP A 350 -26.08 10.04 7.07
C ASP A 350 -26.37 8.54 7.32
N ILE A 351 -25.48 7.64 6.91
CA ILE A 351 -25.62 6.19 7.11
C ILE A 351 -24.34 5.67 7.74
N GLN A 352 -24.33 5.68 9.07
CA GLN A 352 -23.21 5.20 9.86
C GLN A 352 -23.11 3.67 9.82
N PRO A 353 -21.98 3.10 9.37
CA PRO A 353 -21.70 1.68 9.49
C PRO A 353 -21.34 1.29 10.93
N ALA A 354 -21.17 -0.01 11.18
CA ALA A 354 -20.39 -0.47 12.32
C ALA A 354 -18.96 0.12 12.26
N ARG A 355 -18.35 0.44 13.40
CA ARG A 355 -17.02 1.05 13.44
C ARG A 355 -15.99 0.12 12.74
N TYR A 356 -15.07 0.72 11.99
CA TYR A 356 -14.06 0.03 11.16
C TYR A 356 -14.62 -0.83 10.00
N HIS A 357 -15.91 -0.68 9.68
CA HIS A 357 -16.57 -1.32 8.54
C HIS A 357 -17.17 -0.25 7.62
N ILE A 358 -17.64 -0.66 6.44
CA ILE A 358 -18.21 0.21 5.40
C ILE A 358 -19.72 -0.03 5.20
N ALA A 359 -20.46 1.04 4.88
CA ALA A 359 -21.89 0.98 4.58
C ALA A 359 -22.18 0.72 3.09
N PHE A 360 -21.38 1.33 2.21
CA PHE A 360 -21.42 1.15 0.75
C PHE A 360 -19.99 1.05 0.22
N GLY A 361 -19.65 -0.11 -0.33
CA GLY A 361 -18.37 -0.45 -0.93
C GLY A 361 -18.48 -1.86 -1.54
N PRO A 362 -17.37 -2.47 -1.96
CA PRO A 362 -17.37 -3.80 -2.60
C PRO A 362 -18.16 -4.86 -1.82
N VAL A 363 -18.81 -5.77 -2.52
CA VAL A 363 -19.59 -6.89 -1.95
C VAL A 363 -19.18 -8.20 -2.62
N VAL A 364 -19.27 -9.31 -1.90
CA VAL A 364 -19.22 -10.65 -2.52
C VAL A 364 -20.54 -10.87 -3.25
N ASP A 365 -20.54 -10.77 -4.58
CA ASP A 365 -21.73 -10.88 -5.43
C ASP A 365 -21.82 -12.20 -6.19
N GLY A 366 -20.78 -13.05 -6.10
CA GLY A 366 -20.68 -14.31 -6.83
C GLY A 366 -20.34 -14.12 -8.32
N ASP A 367 -19.85 -12.94 -8.72
CA ASP A 367 -19.62 -12.56 -10.11
C ASP A 367 -18.36 -11.69 -10.24
N VAL A 368 -18.44 -10.41 -9.87
CA VAL A 368 -17.27 -9.50 -9.88
C VAL A 368 -16.31 -9.84 -8.74
N VAL A 369 -16.84 -10.20 -7.58
CA VAL A 369 -16.10 -10.74 -6.43
C VAL A 369 -16.72 -12.11 -6.14
N PRO A 370 -16.13 -13.22 -6.66
CA PRO A 370 -16.80 -14.53 -6.68
C PRO A 370 -17.05 -15.16 -5.31
N ASP A 371 -16.13 -14.97 -4.36
CA ASP A 371 -16.21 -15.46 -2.99
C ASP A 371 -15.48 -14.46 -2.05
N ASP A 372 -15.35 -14.78 -0.76
CA ASP A 372 -14.57 -13.99 0.17
C ASP A 372 -13.11 -13.79 -0.32
N PRO A 373 -12.55 -12.57 -0.32
CA PRO A 373 -11.21 -12.32 -0.82
C PRO A 373 -10.10 -13.12 -0.13
N GLU A 374 -10.26 -13.48 1.16
CA GLU A 374 -9.28 -14.34 1.84
C GLU A 374 -9.34 -15.77 1.28
N ILE A 375 -10.55 -16.29 1.02
CA ILE A 375 -10.75 -17.61 0.39
C ILE A 375 -10.16 -17.63 -1.02
N LEU A 376 -10.44 -16.61 -1.84
CA LEU A 376 -9.88 -16.48 -3.20
C LEU A 376 -8.35 -16.41 -3.18
N MET A 377 -7.76 -15.67 -2.22
CA MET A 377 -6.30 -15.63 -2.06
C MET A 377 -5.71 -16.96 -1.55
N GLN A 378 -6.40 -17.70 -0.69
CA GLN A 378 -5.96 -19.03 -0.23
C GLN A 378 -6.05 -20.10 -1.33
N GLN A 379 -6.99 -19.95 -2.28
CA GLN A 379 -7.12 -20.80 -3.47
C GLN A 379 -6.11 -20.44 -4.57
N GLY A 380 -5.60 -19.19 -4.56
CA GLY A 380 -4.63 -18.70 -5.53
C GLY A 380 -5.26 -18.12 -6.79
N GLU A 381 -6.52 -17.67 -6.75
CA GLU A 381 -7.30 -17.11 -7.88
C GLU A 381 -6.79 -15.72 -8.36
N PHE A 382 -5.50 -15.43 -8.17
CA PHE A 382 -4.79 -14.21 -8.54
C PHE A 382 -3.56 -14.45 -9.42
N LEU A 383 -3.36 -15.67 -9.94
CA LEU A 383 -2.14 -16.03 -10.67
C LEU A 383 -1.85 -15.04 -11.81
N ASN A 384 -0.55 -14.89 -12.13
CA ASN A 384 0.02 -14.15 -13.27
C ASN A 384 0.31 -12.63 -13.11
N TYR A 385 0.15 -12.03 -11.93
CA TYR A 385 0.49 -10.60 -11.73
C TYR A 385 1.79 -10.40 -10.93
N ASP A 386 2.68 -9.53 -11.43
CA ASP A 386 3.73 -8.94 -10.57
C ASP A 386 3.04 -7.98 -9.58
N ILE A 387 3.40 -8.03 -8.29
CA ILE A 387 2.84 -7.12 -7.26
C ILE A 387 3.91 -6.41 -6.43
N LEU A 388 3.77 -5.10 -6.30
CA LEU A 388 4.49 -4.27 -5.34
C LEU A 388 3.47 -3.80 -4.28
N LEU A 389 3.76 -4.01 -3.00
CA LEU A 389 2.86 -3.58 -1.93
C LEU A 389 3.62 -3.14 -0.68
N GLY A 390 2.95 -2.40 0.19
CA GLY A 390 3.57 -1.92 1.41
C GLY A 390 2.66 -1.04 2.24
N VAL A 391 3.22 -0.56 3.35
CA VAL A 391 2.51 0.18 4.40
C VAL A 391 3.39 1.30 4.94
N ASN A 392 2.77 2.31 5.54
CA ASN A 392 3.44 3.39 6.24
C ASN A 392 3.67 3.00 7.71
N GLN A 393 4.65 3.64 8.36
CA GLN A 393 5.10 3.27 9.71
C GLN A 393 4.00 3.37 10.78
N GLY A 394 3.07 4.32 10.63
CA GLY A 394 2.08 4.71 11.62
C GLY A 394 0.74 5.11 11.00
N GLU A 395 0.24 4.28 10.07
CA GLU A 395 -1.07 4.44 9.38
C GLU A 395 -2.18 4.94 10.31
N GLY A 396 -2.30 4.32 11.48
CA GLY A 396 -3.35 4.56 12.48
C GLY A 396 -3.23 5.84 13.29
N LEU A 397 -2.63 6.92 12.78
CA LEU A 397 -2.52 8.20 13.48
C LEU A 397 -3.89 8.70 14.00
N LYS A 398 -4.90 8.70 13.11
CA LYS A 398 -6.28 9.11 13.43
C LYS A 398 -7.02 8.22 14.45
N PHE A 399 -6.45 7.09 14.86
CA PHE A 399 -6.98 6.26 15.95
C PHE A 399 -6.64 6.80 17.35
N VAL A 400 -5.60 7.65 17.45
CA VAL A 400 -5.11 8.22 18.73
C VAL A 400 -5.11 9.75 18.76
N ASP A 401 -5.58 10.41 17.70
CA ASP A 401 -5.53 11.88 17.55
C ASP A 401 -6.32 12.61 18.65
N ASP A 402 -7.51 12.09 19.02
CA ASP A 402 -8.36 12.59 20.12
C ASP A 402 -7.69 12.56 21.52
N SER A 403 -6.44 12.10 21.64
CA SER A 403 -5.68 12.03 22.89
C SER A 403 -4.67 13.17 23.06
N GLU A 404 -5.11 14.41 22.80
CA GLU A 404 -4.34 15.67 22.90
C GLU A 404 -3.91 16.07 24.34
N GLY A 405 -3.32 15.14 25.10
CA GLY A 405 -2.61 15.45 26.35
C GLY A 405 -1.10 15.45 26.13
N GLU A 406 -0.41 16.48 26.64
CA GLU A 406 1.07 16.48 26.73
C GLU A 406 1.60 15.27 27.53
N ASP A 407 0.79 14.74 28.47
CA ASP A 407 1.09 13.55 29.28
C ASP A 407 0.88 12.20 28.54
N GLY A 408 0.45 12.23 27.28
CA GLY A 408 0.10 11.04 26.49
C GLY A 408 -1.13 10.29 27.00
N ILE A 409 -1.21 8.98 26.70
CA ILE A 409 -2.42 8.19 26.95
C ILE A 409 -2.43 7.61 28.36
N SER A 410 -3.53 7.78 29.10
CA SER A 410 -3.72 7.18 30.42
C SER A 410 -3.94 5.66 30.33
N ALA A 411 -3.60 4.90 31.39
CA ALA A 411 -3.85 3.46 31.42
C ALA A 411 -5.34 3.09 31.29
N ALA A 412 -6.25 3.90 31.86
CA ALA A 412 -7.69 3.69 31.74
C ALA A 412 -8.19 3.94 30.30
N THR A 413 -7.67 4.98 29.64
CA THR A 413 -7.95 5.27 28.22
C THR A 413 -7.42 4.14 27.34
N PHE A 414 -6.22 3.63 27.64
CA PHE A 414 -5.62 2.50 26.94
C PHE A 414 -6.50 1.24 27.00
N ASP A 415 -6.89 0.83 28.20
CA ASP A 415 -7.75 -0.34 28.41
C ASP A 415 -9.12 -0.18 27.73
N TYR A 416 -9.73 1.01 27.84
CA TYR A 416 -11.01 1.32 27.20
C TYR A 416 -10.92 1.27 25.67
N THR A 417 -9.88 1.86 25.08
CA THR A 417 -9.67 1.87 23.64
C THR A 417 -9.43 0.47 23.07
N ILE A 418 -8.63 -0.37 23.74
CA ILE A 418 -8.47 -1.77 23.33
C ILE A 418 -9.77 -2.56 23.48
N SER A 419 -10.51 -2.36 24.57
CA SER A 419 -11.81 -3.03 24.77
C SER A 419 -12.79 -2.69 23.64
N ASN A 420 -12.97 -1.40 23.35
CA ASN A 420 -13.79 -0.94 22.22
C ASN A 420 -13.30 -1.46 20.86
N PHE A 421 -11.98 -1.49 20.64
CA PHE A 421 -11.42 -2.01 19.39
C PHE A 421 -11.80 -3.47 19.17
N VAL A 422 -11.60 -4.31 20.20
CA VAL A 422 -11.97 -5.73 20.18
C VAL A 422 -13.47 -5.89 19.96
N ASP A 423 -14.29 -5.12 20.67
CA ASP A 423 -15.74 -5.29 20.62
C ASP A 423 -16.35 -4.93 19.25
N ASN A 424 -15.76 -3.96 18.53
CA ASN A 424 -16.24 -3.55 17.21
C ASN A 424 -15.80 -4.50 16.07
N LEU A 425 -14.71 -5.25 16.24
CA LEU A 425 -14.18 -6.16 15.20
C LEU A 425 -14.56 -7.63 15.44
N TYR A 426 -14.55 -8.08 16.70
CA TYR A 426 -14.78 -9.47 17.08
C TYR A 426 -16.11 -9.69 17.83
N GLY A 427 -16.95 -8.66 17.95
CA GLY A 427 -18.26 -8.76 18.61
C GLY A 427 -18.15 -8.74 20.13
N TYR A 428 -18.56 -9.81 20.81
CA TYR A 428 -18.38 -9.94 22.26
C TYR A 428 -17.58 -11.21 22.57
N PRO A 429 -16.29 -11.25 22.21
CA PRO A 429 -15.45 -12.43 22.44
C PRO A 429 -15.19 -12.62 23.94
N SER A 430 -14.66 -13.80 24.30
CA SER A 430 -14.18 -14.05 25.66
C SER A 430 -13.10 -13.05 26.08
N ASP A 431 -13.08 -12.72 27.38
CA ASP A 431 -12.11 -11.78 27.97
C ASP A 431 -10.65 -12.15 27.68
N ILE A 432 -10.35 -13.44 27.41
CA ILE A 432 -9.01 -13.91 27.04
C ILE A 432 -8.45 -13.20 25.81
N LEU A 433 -9.26 -12.89 24.79
CA LEU A 433 -8.78 -12.22 23.58
C LEU A 433 -8.41 -10.76 23.91
N ARG A 434 -9.29 -10.06 24.63
CA ARG A 434 -9.10 -8.68 25.06
C ARG A 434 -7.86 -8.53 25.95
N GLU A 435 -7.71 -9.38 26.97
CA GLU A 435 -6.55 -9.35 27.87
C GLU A 435 -5.25 -9.78 27.17
N THR A 436 -5.30 -10.71 26.20
CA THR A 436 -4.12 -11.05 25.39
C THR A 436 -3.69 -9.90 24.49
N ILE A 437 -4.64 -9.18 23.85
CA ILE A 437 -4.32 -8.00 23.04
C ILE A 437 -3.70 -6.89 23.91
N LYS A 438 -4.29 -6.59 25.09
CA LYS A 438 -3.70 -5.66 26.06
C LYS A 438 -2.28 -6.07 26.46
N PHE A 439 -2.07 -7.34 26.78
CA PHE A 439 -0.75 -7.88 27.14
C PHE A 439 0.26 -7.71 26.01
N MET A 440 -0.14 -8.01 24.77
CA MET A 440 0.74 -7.93 23.60
C MET A 440 1.07 -6.49 23.20
N TYR A 441 0.23 -5.50 23.52
CA TYR A 441 0.46 -4.08 23.20
C TYR A 441 0.88 -3.22 24.41
N THR A 442 1.13 -3.84 25.56
CA THR A 442 1.81 -3.16 26.69
C THR A 442 3.32 -3.26 26.51
N ASP A 443 4.05 -2.14 26.53
CA ASP A 443 5.50 -2.18 26.72
C ASP A 443 5.81 -2.49 28.19
N TRP A 444 6.09 -3.75 28.49
CA TRP A 444 6.40 -4.20 29.84
C TRP A 444 7.74 -3.66 30.39
N ALA A 445 8.60 -3.09 29.54
CA ALA A 445 9.83 -2.43 29.96
C ALA A 445 9.65 -0.95 30.32
N ASP A 446 8.51 -0.33 29.98
CA ASP A 446 8.18 1.08 30.27
C ASP A 446 6.67 1.31 30.43
N ARG A 447 6.01 0.40 31.17
CA ARG A 447 4.53 0.26 31.24
C ARG A 447 3.78 1.54 31.62
N ASP A 448 4.38 2.34 32.51
CA ASP A 448 3.70 3.49 33.10
C ASP A 448 3.80 4.76 32.21
N ASN A 449 4.61 4.73 31.15
CA ASN A 449 4.80 5.82 30.18
C ASN A 449 3.58 6.04 29.25
N GLY A 450 3.01 7.25 29.28
CA GLY A 450 1.86 7.64 28.48
C GLY A 450 2.15 7.81 26.98
N ASP A 451 3.34 8.27 26.61
CA ASP A 451 3.78 8.34 25.21
C ASP A 451 3.96 6.93 24.62
N MET A 452 4.47 5.99 25.43
CA MET A 452 4.62 4.61 24.97
C MET A 452 3.26 3.96 24.73
N ARG A 453 2.28 4.18 25.63
CA ARG A 453 0.88 3.75 25.40
C ARG A 453 0.25 4.40 24.16
N ARG A 454 0.56 5.67 23.84
CA ARG A 454 0.15 6.32 22.58
C ARG A 454 0.71 5.58 21.38
N LYS A 455 2.02 5.33 21.37
CA LYS A 455 2.72 4.59 20.30
C LYS A 455 2.20 3.16 20.15
N THR A 456 1.91 2.44 21.24
CA THR A 456 1.44 1.06 21.13
C THR A 456 -0.04 0.94 20.74
N LEU A 457 -0.90 1.91 21.04
CA LEU A 457 -2.27 1.94 20.47
C LEU A 457 -2.27 2.27 18.97
N LEU A 458 -1.49 3.27 18.55
CA LEU A 458 -1.31 3.60 17.14
C LEU A 458 -0.77 2.37 16.37
N ALA A 459 0.22 1.69 16.96
CA ALA A 459 0.76 0.43 16.45
C ALA A 459 -0.30 -0.69 16.38
N LEU A 460 -1.13 -0.88 17.40
CA LEU A 460 -2.21 -1.88 17.42
C LEU A 460 -3.16 -1.71 16.24
N PHE A 461 -3.60 -0.49 15.99
CA PHE A 461 -4.52 -0.19 14.90
C PHE A 461 -3.85 -0.30 13.53
N THR A 462 -2.61 0.21 13.43
CA THR A 462 -1.75 0.06 12.23
C THR A 462 -1.53 -1.41 11.88
N ASP A 463 -1.20 -2.24 12.88
CA ASP A 463 -0.90 -3.65 12.71
C ASP A 463 -2.10 -4.46 12.21
N HIS A 464 -3.26 -4.30 12.85
CA HIS A 464 -4.44 -5.07 12.50
C HIS A 464 -5.04 -4.64 11.16
N GLN A 465 -5.17 -3.34 10.92
CA GLN A 465 -5.91 -2.85 9.75
C GLN A 465 -5.08 -2.82 8.45
N TRP A 466 -3.75 -2.66 8.55
CA TRP A 466 -2.87 -2.52 7.37
C TRP A 466 -1.73 -3.56 7.34
N VAL A 467 -0.92 -3.68 8.40
CA VAL A 467 0.32 -4.48 8.33
C VAL A 467 0.03 -5.98 8.18
N ALA A 468 -0.79 -6.57 9.05
CA ALA A 468 -1.10 -7.99 8.99
C ALA A 468 -1.83 -8.37 7.69
N PRO A 469 -2.87 -7.63 7.22
CA PRO A 469 -3.47 -7.83 5.90
C PRO A 469 -2.45 -7.73 4.75
N ALA A 470 -1.61 -6.70 4.71
CA ALA A 470 -0.63 -6.55 3.62
C ALA A 470 0.42 -7.67 3.62
N VAL A 471 0.89 -8.12 4.80
CA VAL A 471 1.85 -9.24 4.88
C VAL A 471 1.18 -10.58 4.56
N ALA A 472 -0.09 -10.79 4.90
CA ALA A 472 -0.86 -11.97 4.49
C ALA A 472 -1.01 -12.03 2.95
N THR A 473 -1.44 -10.92 2.32
CA THR A 473 -1.48 -10.79 0.86
C THR A 473 -0.10 -11.05 0.23
N ALA A 474 0.97 -10.43 0.72
CA ALA A 474 2.33 -10.63 0.22
C ALA A 474 2.82 -12.09 0.34
N LYS A 475 2.50 -12.74 1.47
CA LYS A 475 2.81 -14.15 1.73
C LYS A 475 2.10 -15.06 0.73
N LEU A 476 0.79 -14.90 0.56
CA LEU A 476 -0.01 -15.73 -0.36
C LEU A 476 0.48 -15.56 -1.80
N HIS A 477 0.68 -14.31 -2.28
CA HIS A 477 1.24 -14.08 -3.62
C HIS A 477 2.59 -14.77 -3.83
N ALA A 478 3.49 -14.71 -2.84
CA ALA A 478 4.80 -15.35 -2.93
C ALA A 478 4.74 -16.89 -2.85
N GLU A 479 3.79 -17.46 -2.10
CA GLU A 479 3.58 -18.92 -2.02
C GLU A 479 3.05 -19.50 -3.34
N PHE A 480 2.19 -18.75 -4.03
CA PHE A 480 1.74 -19.02 -5.39
C PHE A 480 2.71 -18.49 -6.48
N GLN A 481 4.00 -18.31 -6.13
CA GLN A 481 5.11 -17.98 -7.04
C GLN A 481 5.00 -16.66 -7.83
N SER A 482 4.09 -15.76 -7.46
CA SER A 482 4.01 -14.42 -8.06
C SER A 482 5.22 -13.57 -7.63
N PRO A 483 5.80 -12.72 -8.50
CA PRO A 483 6.86 -11.81 -8.07
C PRO A 483 6.34 -10.72 -7.13
N VAL A 484 6.82 -10.72 -5.88
CA VAL A 484 6.40 -9.78 -4.83
C VAL A 484 7.56 -8.85 -4.45
N TYR A 485 7.28 -7.55 -4.31
CA TYR A 485 8.19 -6.57 -3.69
C TYR A 485 7.47 -5.85 -2.55
N PHE A 486 7.97 -6.00 -1.32
CA PHE A 486 7.38 -5.37 -0.14
C PHE A 486 8.15 -4.10 0.27
N TYR A 487 7.46 -3.03 0.65
CA TYR A 487 8.07 -1.83 1.25
C TYR A 487 7.45 -1.44 2.60
N THR A 488 8.18 -0.64 3.36
CA THR A 488 7.65 0.09 4.51
C THR A 488 8.11 1.56 4.49
N PHE A 489 7.16 2.49 4.52
CA PHE A 489 7.43 3.93 4.38
C PHE A 489 7.63 4.59 5.75
N HIS A 490 8.84 5.10 5.98
CA HIS A 490 9.33 5.65 7.25
C HIS A 490 9.80 7.10 7.06
N HIS A 491 9.01 7.90 6.35
CA HIS A 491 9.28 9.30 6.09
C HIS A 491 7.98 10.03 5.76
N HIS A 492 7.87 11.30 6.14
CA HIS A 492 6.80 12.20 5.73
C HIS A 492 7.35 13.62 5.71
N CYS A 493 6.63 14.55 5.09
CA CYS A 493 6.96 15.96 5.15
C CYS A 493 6.39 16.58 6.44
N GLN A 494 7.05 17.62 6.96
CA GLN A 494 6.56 18.33 8.14
C GLN A 494 5.45 19.33 7.74
N MET A 495 4.35 19.30 8.50
CA MET A 495 3.24 20.24 8.45
C MET A 495 3.03 20.82 9.86
N GLU A 496 2.53 22.06 9.96
CA GLU A 496 2.26 22.71 11.25
C GLU A 496 1.03 22.14 11.97
N SER A 497 0.08 21.58 11.21
CA SER A 497 -1.09 20.83 11.69
C SER A 497 -0.75 19.51 12.40
N ARG A 498 0.47 18.99 12.20
CA ARG A 498 0.81 17.61 12.52
C ARG A 498 1.64 17.50 13.80
N PRO A 499 1.28 16.64 14.76
CA PRO A 499 2.05 16.47 15.99
C PRO A 499 3.50 16.00 15.72
N GLU A 500 4.49 16.62 16.39
CA GLU A 500 5.92 16.30 16.19
C GLU A 500 6.29 14.84 16.48
N TRP A 501 5.49 14.14 17.29
CA TRP A 501 5.70 12.74 17.64
C TRP A 501 5.15 11.76 16.59
N ALA A 502 4.36 12.22 15.61
CA ALA A 502 3.71 11.39 14.63
C ALA A 502 4.73 10.85 13.60
N ASP A 503 4.74 9.54 13.40
CA ASP A 503 5.45 8.89 12.30
C ASP A 503 4.68 9.05 10.97
N ALA A 504 5.19 8.46 9.88
CA ALA A 504 4.50 8.45 8.57
C ALA A 504 3.14 7.71 8.66
N ALA A 505 2.06 8.40 8.33
CA ALA A 505 0.66 8.01 8.52
C ALA A 505 -0.06 7.76 7.19
N HIS A 506 -1.37 7.52 7.23
CA HIS A 506 -2.10 7.04 6.06
C HIS A 506 -2.05 8.02 4.88
N GLY A 507 -1.53 7.54 3.73
CA GLY A 507 -1.43 8.29 2.48
C GLY A 507 -0.25 9.27 2.37
N ASP A 508 0.68 9.32 3.32
CA ASP A 508 1.86 10.20 3.28
C ASP A 508 2.85 9.88 2.15
N GLU A 509 2.78 8.70 1.55
CA GLU A 509 3.62 8.30 0.43
C GLU A 509 3.15 8.93 -0.90
N ILE A 510 1.87 9.32 -1.00
CA ILE A 510 1.24 9.87 -2.20
C ILE A 510 2.00 11.07 -2.80
N PRO A 511 2.39 12.12 -2.03
CA PRO A 511 3.14 13.26 -2.60
C PRO A 511 4.46 12.84 -3.23
N TYR A 512 5.12 11.82 -2.67
CA TYR A 512 6.40 11.30 -3.16
C TYR A 512 6.23 10.46 -4.43
N VAL A 513 5.17 9.65 -4.51
CA VAL A 513 4.80 8.86 -5.70
C VAL A 513 4.39 9.77 -6.87
N PHE A 514 3.66 10.86 -6.61
CA PHE A 514 3.22 11.79 -7.66
C PHE A 514 4.24 12.87 -8.03
N GLY A 515 5.38 12.96 -7.34
CA GLY A 515 6.43 13.92 -7.69
C GLY A 515 6.23 15.34 -7.16
N VAL A 516 5.30 15.55 -6.23
CA VAL A 516 4.91 16.88 -5.70
C VAL A 516 6.13 17.68 -5.18
N PRO A 517 7.10 17.08 -4.44
CA PRO A 517 8.31 17.80 -4.03
C PRO A 517 9.11 18.46 -5.17
N MET A 518 9.00 17.97 -6.41
CA MET A 518 9.74 18.52 -7.56
C MET A 518 9.16 19.82 -8.13
N VAL A 519 7.92 20.17 -7.77
CA VAL A 519 7.23 21.41 -8.20
C VAL A 519 6.95 22.37 -7.05
N GLY A 520 7.07 21.90 -5.81
CA GLY A 520 6.85 22.68 -4.59
C GLY A 520 5.54 22.32 -3.88
N ALA A 521 5.22 23.08 -2.83
CA ALA A 521 3.92 22.97 -2.15
C ALA A 521 2.77 23.28 -3.12
N THR A 522 1.66 22.58 -2.98
CA THR A 522 0.42 22.81 -3.75
C THR A 522 -0.75 23.04 -2.81
N ASP A 523 -1.88 23.51 -3.34
CA ASP A 523 -3.08 23.77 -2.54
C ASP A 523 -3.55 22.52 -1.78
N LEU A 524 -3.43 21.33 -2.38
CA LEU A 524 -3.79 20.05 -1.75
C LEU A 524 -2.69 19.51 -0.82
N PHE A 525 -1.41 19.75 -1.16
CA PHE A 525 -0.24 19.29 -0.41
C PHE A 525 0.61 20.49 0.03
N PRO A 526 0.20 21.23 1.08
CA PRO A 526 0.85 22.48 1.52
C PRO A 526 2.18 22.26 2.26
N CYS A 527 2.83 21.11 2.06
CA CYS A 527 4.05 20.72 2.77
C CYS A 527 5.27 21.56 2.37
N ASN A 528 6.05 21.94 3.38
CA ASN A 528 7.36 22.57 3.18
C ASN A 528 8.42 21.54 2.80
N PHE A 529 8.35 21.05 1.55
CA PHE A 529 9.25 20.01 1.03
C PHE A 529 10.72 20.46 1.04
N SER A 530 11.56 19.69 1.73
CA SER A 530 13.01 19.89 1.78
C SER A 530 13.71 19.25 0.57
N LYS A 531 15.00 19.56 0.39
CA LYS A 531 15.83 18.88 -0.62
C LYS A 531 15.98 17.37 -0.39
N ASN A 532 15.73 16.85 0.81
CA ASN A 532 15.68 15.40 1.04
C ASN A 532 14.37 14.81 0.49
N ASP A 533 13.27 15.55 0.51
CA ASP A 533 11.97 15.12 -0.01
C ASP A 533 11.98 15.04 -1.54
N VAL A 534 12.64 15.99 -2.20
CA VAL A 534 12.91 15.95 -3.65
C VAL A 534 13.71 14.70 -4.03
N MET A 535 14.77 14.40 -3.27
CA MET A 535 15.58 13.19 -3.47
C MET A 535 14.76 11.91 -3.24
N LEU A 536 13.98 11.84 -2.16
CA LEU A 536 13.17 10.67 -1.85
C LEU A 536 12.05 10.45 -2.88
N SER A 537 11.41 11.51 -3.35
CA SER A 537 10.40 11.42 -4.40
C SER A 537 10.98 10.94 -5.73
N ALA A 538 12.18 11.41 -6.11
CA ALA A 538 12.90 10.88 -7.27
C ALA A 538 13.19 9.37 -7.14
N VAL A 539 13.61 8.92 -5.95
CA VAL A 539 13.84 7.50 -5.65
C VAL A 539 12.57 6.68 -5.79
N VAL A 540 11.47 7.13 -5.17
CA VAL A 540 10.16 6.44 -5.21
C VAL A 540 9.65 6.34 -6.64
N MET A 541 9.63 7.44 -7.39
CA MET A 541 9.20 7.43 -8.80
C MET A 541 10.11 6.56 -9.68
N THR A 542 11.41 6.46 -9.38
CA THR A 542 12.31 5.52 -10.07
C THR A 542 11.88 4.08 -9.83
N TYR A 543 11.70 3.66 -8.58
CA TYR A 543 11.27 2.29 -8.25
C TYR A 543 9.88 1.95 -8.83
N TRP A 544 8.88 2.84 -8.66
CA TRP A 544 7.51 2.64 -9.15
C TRP A 544 7.47 2.52 -10.68
N THR A 545 8.18 3.41 -11.39
CA THR A 545 8.15 3.40 -12.86
C THR A 545 9.03 2.30 -13.46
N ASN A 546 10.11 1.89 -12.78
CA ASN A 546 10.88 0.69 -13.14
C ASN A 546 10.02 -0.58 -13.03
N PHE A 547 9.30 -0.73 -11.92
CA PHE A 547 8.36 -1.83 -11.74
C PHE A 547 7.28 -1.84 -12.85
N ALA A 548 6.69 -0.69 -13.18
CA ALA A 548 5.76 -0.59 -14.31
C ALA A 548 6.39 -0.93 -15.67
N LYS A 549 7.69 -0.62 -15.87
CA LYS A 549 8.44 -0.93 -17.11
C LYS A 549 8.73 -2.42 -17.27
N THR A 550 9.08 -3.13 -16.20
CA THR A 550 9.75 -4.45 -16.26
C THR A 550 9.20 -5.53 -15.33
N GLY A 551 8.52 -5.19 -14.25
CA GLY A 551 8.18 -6.09 -13.14
C GLY A 551 9.21 -6.14 -12.02
N ASP A 552 10.33 -5.42 -12.15
CA ASP A 552 11.38 -5.31 -11.14
C ASP A 552 11.67 -3.81 -10.86
N PRO A 553 11.52 -3.32 -9.63
CA PRO A 553 11.73 -1.91 -9.30
C PRO A 553 13.19 -1.45 -9.50
N ASN A 554 14.17 -2.37 -9.60
CA ASN A 554 15.58 -2.02 -9.75
C ASN A 554 15.99 -1.71 -11.20
N ILE A 555 15.16 -2.02 -12.22
CA ILE A 555 15.54 -1.90 -13.63
C ILE A 555 14.42 -1.29 -14.51
N PRO A 556 14.76 -0.51 -15.57
CA PRO A 556 16.08 -0.36 -16.19
C PRO A 556 16.85 0.91 -15.75
N VAL A 557 16.32 1.69 -14.80
CA VAL A 557 16.96 2.93 -14.33
C VAL A 557 17.58 2.68 -12.95
N PRO A 558 18.93 2.68 -12.81
CA PRO A 558 19.57 2.58 -11.51
C PRO A 558 19.34 3.85 -10.66
N GLN A 559 19.48 3.71 -9.34
CA GLN A 559 19.27 4.76 -8.34
C GLN A 559 20.44 5.76 -8.25
N ASP A 560 20.94 6.26 -9.38
CA ASP A 560 22.09 7.18 -9.42
C ASP A 560 21.75 8.61 -8.92
N THR A 561 22.70 9.29 -8.29
CA THR A 561 22.62 10.75 -8.09
C THR A 561 22.62 11.50 -9.42
N LYS A 562 21.53 12.20 -9.70
CA LYS A 562 21.35 13.14 -10.84
C LYS A 562 20.87 14.50 -10.34
N PHE A 563 21.08 15.57 -11.10
CA PHE A 563 20.70 16.95 -10.70
C PHE A 563 19.26 17.09 -10.18
N ILE A 564 18.31 16.36 -10.76
CA ILE A 564 16.89 16.32 -10.36
C ILE A 564 16.67 15.97 -8.87
N HIS A 565 17.59 15.23 -8.23
CA HIS A 565 17.47 14.85 -6.81
C HIS A 565 17.79 16.00 -5.85
N THR A 566 18.55 17.03 -6.29
CA THR A 566 19.06 18.16 -5.48
C THR A 566 19.98 17.80 -4.29
N LYS A 567 20.11 16.51 -3.96
CA LYS A 567 20.96 15.89 -2.95
C LYS A 567 21.50 14.55 -3.48
N PRO A 568 22.60 14.02 -2.91
CA PRO A 568 23.03 12.65 -3.19
C PRO A 568 21.91 11.64 -2.91
N ASN A 569 21.69 10.73 -3.85
CA ASN A 569 20.73 9.65 -3.72
C ASN A 569 21.26 8.64 -2.70
N ARG A 570 20.48 8.40 -1.62
CA ARG A 570 20.88 7.50 -0.53
C ARG A 570 20.66 6.02 -0.85
N PHE A 571 20.07 5.71 -2.01
CA PHE A 571 19.68 4.39 -2.45
C PHE A 571 20.59 3.83 -3.56
N GLU A 572 21.69 4.50 -3.91
CA GLU A 572 22.65 4.07 -4.95
C GLU A 572 23.12 2.61 -4.77
N GLU A 573 23.42 2.21 -3.53
CA GLU A 573 23.84 0.84 -3.17
C GLU A 573 22.68 -0.06 -2.70
N VAL A 574 21.43 0.42 -2.76
CA VAL A 574 20.25 -0.26 -2.18
C VAL A 574 19.46 -0.98 -3.27
N VAL A 575 19.77 -2.27 -3.44
CA VAL A 575 18.97 -3.20 -4.26
C VAL A 575 17.74 -3.62 -3.47
N TRP A 576 16.55 -3.39 -4.02
CA TRP A 576 15.29 -3.87 -3.46
C TRP A 576 15.12 -5.35 -3.83
N THR A 577 15.34 -6.24 -2.86
CA THR A 577 15.18 -7.68 -3.07
C THR A 577 13.70 -8.09 -3.11
N LYS A 578 13.42 -9.19 -3.82
CA LYS A 578 12.07 -9.80 -3.85
C LYS A 578 11.68 -10.28 -2.45
N PHE A 579 10.43 -10.06 -2.09
CA PHE A 579 9.82 -10.69 -0.94
C PHE A 579 9.62 -12.18 -1.22
N SER A 580 9.89 -13.03 -0.22
CA SER A 580 9.62 -14.46 -0.26
C SER A 580 8.90 -14.86 1.04
N SER A 581 8.06 -15.90 1.01
CA SER A 581 7.37 -16.39 2.22
C SER A 581 8.34 -16.87 3.32
N LYS A 582 9.55 -17.27 2.92
CA LYS A 582 10.64 -17.71 3.80
C LYS A 582 11.40 -16.54 4.42
N ASP A 583 11.98 -15.67 3.60
CA ASP A 583 12.96 -14.66 4.03
C ASP A 583 12.29 -13.31 4.32
N LYS A 584 11.04 -13.10 3.85
CA LYS A 584 10.14 -11.97 4.17
C LYS A 584 10.83 -10.60 4.06
N GLN A 585 11.65 -10.43 3.03
CA GLN A 585 12.45 -9.24 2.82
C GLN A 585 11.61 -8.06 2.33
N TYR A 586 11.92 -6.87 2.81
CA TYR A 586 11.29 -5.61 2.43
C TYR A 586 12.30 -4.46 2.33
N LEU A 587 11.96 -3.45 1.54
CA LEU A 587 12.69 -2.19 1.50
C LEU A 587 12.13 -1.21 2.55
N HIS A 588 12.97 -0.81 3.51
CA HIS A 588 12.67 0.33 4.38
C HIS A 588 12.92 1.63 3.59
N ILE A 589 11.85 2.29 3.14
CA ILE A 589 11.91 3.55 2.39
C ILE A 589 11.95 4.72 3.38
N GLY A 590 13.00 5.53 3.30
CA GLY A 590 13.17 6.74 4.12
C GLY A 590 14.61 7.25 4.07
N LEU A 591 14.98 8.21 4.92
CA LEU A 591 16.30 8.86 4.85
C LEU A 591 17.50 7.99 5.29
N LYS A 592 17.25 6.77 5.78
CA LYS A 592 18.26 5.75 6.11
C LYS A 592 17.87 4.42 5.45
N PRO A 593 17.88 4.35 4.11
CA PRO A 593 17.33 3.21 3.39
C PRO A 593 18.17 1.96 3.59
N ARG A 594 17.51 0.81 3.55
CA ARG A 594 18.10 -0.51 3.77
C ARG A 594 17.08 -1.61 3.49
N VAL A 595 17.54 -2.75 2.99
CA VAL A 595 16.76 -3.98 3.06
C VAL A 595 16.72 -4.48 4.50
N ARG A 596 15.57 -5.00 4.90
CA ARG A 596 15.30 -5.69 6.16
C ARG A 596 14.40 -6.89 5.89
N ASP A 597 14.22 -7.70 6.91
CA ASP A 597 13.41 -8.91 6.89
C ASP A 597 12.39 -8.88 8.04
N ASN A 598 11.35 -9.70 7.95
CA ASN A 598 10.43 -10.00 9.06
C ASN A 598 9.77 -8.74 9.69
N TYR A 599 9.26 -7.81 8.86
CA TYR A 599 8.61 -6.58 9.35
C TYR A 599 7.54 -6.91 10.39
N ARG A 600 7.76 -6.43 11.63
CA ARG A 600 6.83 -6.55 12.76
C ARG A 600 6.34 -7.99 13.01
N ALA A 601 7.16 -8.99 12.67
CA ALA A 601 6.74 -10.39 12.55
C ALA A 601 6.05 -10.96 13.80
N ASN A 602 6.44 -10.54 15.01
CA ASN A 602 5.77 -10.96 16.26
C ASN A 602 4.32 -10.48 16.34
N LYS A 603 4.01 -9.26 15.85
CA LYS A 603 2.65 -8.70 15.83
C LYS A 603 1.85 -9.28 14.66
N VAL A 604 2.50 -9.48 13.51
CA VAL A 604 1.88 -10.14 12.35
C VAL A 604 1.48 -11.58 12.68
N ALA A 605 2.36 -12.39 13.26
CA ALA A 605 2.03 -13.76 13.68
C ALA A 605 0.98 -13.78 14.80
N PHE A 606 0.99 -12.80 15.71
CA PHE A 606 -0.06 -12.64 16.70
C PHE A 606 -1.45 -12.49 16.06
N TRP A 607 -1.59 -11.58 15.09
CA TRP A 607 -2.88 -11.34 14.41
C TRP A 607 -3.28 -12.45 13.42
N LEU A 608 -2.33 -13.06 12.71
CA LEU A 608 -2.61 -14.06 11.67
C LEU A 608 -2.69 -15.50 12.19
N GLU A 609 -2.12 -15.81 13.36
CA GLU A 609 -2.04 -17.19 13.88
C GLU A 609 -2.68 -17.32 15.28
N LEU A 610 -2.30 -16.49 16.25
CA LEU A 610 -2.80 -16.65 17.64
C LEU A 610 -4.24 -16.12 17.82
N VAL A 611 -4.56 -14.95 17.30
CA VAL A 611 -5.89 -14.34 17.48
C VAL A 611 -7.02 -15.17 16.87
N PRO A 612 -6.91 -15.72 15.64
CA PRO A 612 -7.91 -16.63 15.10
C PRO A 612 -8.14 -17.85 16.01
N HIS A 613 -7.08 -18.46 16.54
CA HIS A 613 -7.20 -19.59 17.46
C HIS A 613 -7.89 -19.22 18.79
N LEU A 614 -7.58 -18.05 19.36
CA LEU A 614 -8.27 -17.56 20.56
C LEU A 614 -9.75 -17.24 20.31
N HIS A 615 -10.09 -16.80 19.09
CA HIS A 615 -11.47 -16.53 18.69
C HIS A 615 -12.27 -17.84 18.52
N THR A 616 -11.74 -18.85 17.84
CA THR A 616 -12.43 -20.14 17.65
C THR A 616 -12.70 -20.87 18.96
N LEU A 617 -11.78 -20.78 19.94
CA LEU A 617 -12.00 -21.34 21.28
C LEU A 617 -13.26 -20.79 21.96
N HIS A 618 -13.62 -19.53 21.68
CA HIS A 618 -14.84 -18.93 22.22
C HIS A 618 -16.11 -19.51 21.59
N GLU A 619 -16.12 -19.70 20.26
CA GLU A 619 -17.25 -20.27 19.54
C GLU A 619 -17.53 -21.72 19.94
N GLU A 620 -16.50 -22.53 20.16
CA GLU A 620 -16.64 -23.91 20.65
C GLU A 620 -17.20 -23.96 22.07
N ILE A 621 -16.75 -23.07 22.96
CA ILE A 621 -17.25 -22.96 24.35
C ILE A 621 -18.70 -22.47 24.38
N ILE A 622 -19.08 -21.51 23.54
CA ILE A 622 -20.48 -21.06 23.45
C ILE A 622 -21.37 -22.14 22.82
N SER A 623 -20.93 -22.78 21.73
CA SER A 623 -21.72 -23.81 21.05
C SER A 623 -21.96 -25.05 21.92
N SER A 624 -20.97 -25.45 22.71
CA SER A 624 -21.13 -26.51 23.73
C SER A 624 -21.99 -26.06 24.94
N SER A 625 -21.98 -24.77 25.29
CA SER A 625 -22.83 -24.20 26.35
C SER A 625 -24.28 -23.91 25.90
N GLY A 626 -24.54 -23.80 24.59
CA GLY A 626 -25.86 -23.52 24.02
C GLY A 626 -26.80 -24.74 23.99
N ALA A 627 -26.26 -25.95 24.12
CA ALA A 627 -27.01 -27.21 24.04
C ALA A 627 -27.86 -27.53 25.29
N THR A 628 -27.87 -26.67 26.32
CA THR A 628 -28.55 -26.89 27.61
C THR A 628 -29.62 -25.84 27.91
N ARG A 629 -30.64 -25.76 27.04
CA ARG A 629 -31.95 -25.15 27.38
C ARG A 629 -33.09 -26.18 27.30
N LEU A 630 -33.50 -26.67 28.46
CA LEU A 630 -34.72 -27.47 28.61
C LEU A 630 -35.98 -26.57 28.47
N PRO A 631 -37.05 -27.05 27.82
CA PRO A 631 -38.31 -26.31 27.70
C PRO A 631 -39.16 -26.39 28.99
N PRO A 632 -40.06 -25.41 29.24
CA PRO A 632 -40.97 -25.43 30.39
C PRO A 632 -42.11 -26.46 30.20
N PRO A 633 -42.62 -27.09 31.28
CA PRO A 633 -43.60 -28.17 31.17
C PRO A 633 -45.07 -27.72 31.18
N GLY A 634 -45.88 -28.33 30.29
CA GLY A 634 -47.33 -28.49 30.48
C GLY A 634 -48.25 -27.80 29.46
N GLY A 635 -49.00 -28.58 28.67
CA GLY A 635 -50.06 -28.09 27.78
C GLY A 635 -50.36 -29.00 26.59
N VAL A 636 -51.30 -29.95 26.74
CA VAL A 636 -51.70 -30.93 25.70
C VAL A 636 -52.53 -30.26 24.59
N PRO A 637 -52.33 -30.61 23.31
CA PRO A 637 -53.46 -31.11 22.52
C PRO A 637 -53.15 -32.32 21.60
N HIS A 638 -54.23 -33.02 21.23
CA HIS A 638 -54.26 -34.25 20.43
C HIS A 638 -53.75 -34.11 18.97
N ARG A 639 -53.28 -35.24 18.40
CA ARG A 639 -53.22 -35.47 16.94
C ARG A 639 -54.54 -36.03 16.40
N PRO A 640 -54.88 -35.68 15.15
CA PRO A 640 -55.08 -36.67 14.08
C PRO A 640 -54.28 -36.31 12.80
N GLY A 641 -53.97 -37.18 11.85
CA GLY A 641 -54.24 -38.62 11.73
C GLY A 641 -54.80 -39.04 10.36
N TRP A 642 -53.95 -39.26 9.34
CA TRP A 642 -54.19 -40.10 8.14
C TRP A 642 -52.87 -40.29 7.35
N LYS A 643 -52.42 -41.52 7.04
CA LYS A 643 -52.85 -42.55 6.04
C LYS A 643 -52.35 -42.30 4.61
N ASN A 644 -51.45 -43.17 4.16
CA ASN A 644 -51.21 -43.52 2.74
C ASN A 644 -51.46 -45.03 2.55
N PRO A 645 -51.99 -45.48 1.39
CA PRO A 645 -52.05 -46.89 1.04
C PRO A 645 -51.23 -47.27 -0.22
N ALA A 646 -50.18 -48.09 0.03
CA ALA A 646 -50.03 -49.47 -0.49
C ALA A 646 -49.73 -49.81 -1.99
N LEU A 647 -49.10 -51.00 -2.12
CA LEU A 647 -49.03 -51.96 -3.27
C LEU A 647 -48.08 -51.64 -4.44
N ASN A 648 -47.42 -52.60 -5.14
CA ASN A 648 -46.98 -54.00 -4.82
C ASN A 648 -45.90 -54.45 -5.88
N PRO A 649 -45.58 -55.73 -6.21
CA PRO A 649 -44.17 -56.18 -6.32
C PRO A 649 -43.76 -56.80 -7.68
N ASN A 650 -42.54 -57.35 -7.79
CA ASN A 650 -42.28 -58.65 -8.46
C ASN A 650 -40.83 -59.20 -8.26
N HIS A 651 -40.72 -60.53 -8.26
CA HIS A 651 -39.50 -61.40 -8.17
C HIS A 651 -39.18 -62.03 -9.58
N PRO A 652 -38.37 -63.12 -9.82
CA PRO A 652 -37.43 -63.95 -8.98
C PRO A 652 -36.07 -64.42 -9.61
N GLY A 653 -35.16 -64.99 -8.79
CA GLY A 653 -34.33 -66.20 -9.11
C GLY A 653 -32.91 -66.04 -9.72
N THR A 654 -31.91 -66.95 -9.60
CA THR A 654 -31.78 -68.31 -8.97
C THR A 654 -30.30 -68.82 -8.80
N ARG A 655 -30.02 -69.64 -7.75
CA ARG A 655 -29.11 -70.85 -7.62
C ARG A 655 -27.54 -70.84 -7.73
N GLN A 656 -26.83 -71.06 -6.58
CA GLN A 656 -26.01 -72.23 -6.10
C GLN A 656 -25.24 -73.21 -7.07
N PRO A 657 -24.29 -74.13 -6.62
CA PRO A 657 -23.24 -74.12 -5.54
C PRO A 657 -21.94 -75.01 -5.75
N SER A 658 -20.97 -74.99 -4.79
CA SER A 658 -20.07 -76.11 -4.28
C SER A 658 -18.95 -76.79 -5.15
N ILE A 659 -17.88 -77.50 -4.71
CA ILE A 659 -17.06 -77.73 -3.46
C ILE A 659 -15.75 -78.52 -3.83
N SER A 660 -14.72 -78.61 -2.93
CA SER A 660 -13.60 -79.61 -2.83
C SER A 660 -12.21 -79.19 -3.39
N SER A 661 -11.00 -79.57 -2.93
CA SER A 661 -10.35 -80.16 -1.72
C SER A 661 -8.94 -80.67 -2.14
N THR A 662 -7.93 -80.72 -1.24
CA THR A 662 -6.87 -81.78 -1.06
C THR A 662 -5.48 -81.24 -0.57
N TYR A 663 -4.73 -82.06 0.18
CA TYR A 663 -3.48 -81.87 0.98
C TYR A 663 -2.42 -82.96 0.58
N PRO A 664 -1.25 -83.22 1.24
CA PRO A 664 -0.19 -82.46 2.00
C PRO A 664 1.25 -82.87 1.46
N PRO A 665 2.40 -83.05 2.21
CA PRO A 665 2.90 -82.66 3.57
C PRO A 665 4.39 -82.15 3.65
N ASP A 666 4.96 -82.15 4.88
CA ASP A 666 6.39 -82.19 5.34
C ASP A 666 7.10 -80.85 5.75
N THR A 667 7.20 -80.48 7.05
CA THR A 667 8.15 -80.83 8.18
C THR A 667 9.41 -79.92 8.27
N GLU A 668 10.02 -79.53 9.42
CA GLU A 668 9.84 -79.84 10.86
C GLU A 668 10.47 -78.78 11.83
N SER A 669 10.20 -78.92 13.14
CA SER A 669 10.94 -78.41 14.35
C SER A 669 10.45 -77.16 15.14
N GLU A 670 10.34 -77.38 16.46
CA GLU A 670 9.97 -76.59 17.67
C GLU A 670 10.85 -77.19 18.83
N PRO A 671 10.90 -76.74 20.13
CA PRO A 671 9.87 -75.99 20.87
C PRO A 671 10.33 -75.00 21.99
N GLU A 672 9.32 -74.53 22.75
CA GLU A 672 9.30 -74.20 24.20
C GLU A 672 9.68 -72.78 24.72
N GLY A 673 8.84 -72.26 25.66
CA GLY A 673 9.25 -71.18 26.59
C GLY A 673 8.21 -70.08 26.89
N SER A 674 7.19 -70.38 27.69
CA SER A 674 6.16 -69.45 28.23
C SER A 674 6.65 -68.10 28.81
N GLU A 675 6.00 -66.98 28.45
CA GLU A 675 5.19 -66.11 29.35
C GLU A 675 4.74 -64.79 28.66
N ARG A 676 3.65 -64.17 29.14
CA ARG A 676 3.07 -62.92 28.59
C ARG A 676 3.67 -61.66 29.24
N PRO A 677 4.07 -60.63 28.46
CA PRO A 677 4.14 -59.26 28.95
C PRO A 677 2.92 -58.42 28.54
N ARG A 678 2.57 -57.43 29.38
CA ARG A 678 1.57 -56.40 29.07
C ARG A 678 2.17 -55.35 28.13
N VAL A 679 1.40 -54.87 27.16
CA VAL A 679 1.78 -53.71 26.34
C VAL A 679 1.57 -52.42 27.14
N SER A 680 2.61 -51.59 27.24
CA SER A 680 2.50 -50.17 27.60
C SER A 680 2.98 -49.30 26.43
N PRO A 681 2.28 -48.22 26.04
CA PRO A 681 2.61 -47.48 24.82
C PRO A 681 3.39 -46.18 25.12
N PHE A 682 4.71 -46.25 25.29
CA PHE A 682 5.61 -45.09 25.18
C PHE A 682 6.99 -45.51 24.65
N PRO A 683 7.58 -44.82 23.65
CA PRO A 683 8.93 -45.12 23.18
C PRO A 683 10.01 -44.66 24.17
N GLU A 684 10.95 -45.55 24.51
CA GLU A 684 12.18 -45.17 25.20
C GLU A 684 13.14 -44.43 24.24
N ALA A 685 13.28 -43.12 24.43
CA ALA A 685 14.38 -42.32 23.86
C ALA A 685 14.95 -41.38 24.95
N ALA A 686 15.17 -41.93 26.14
CA ALA A 686 15.59 -41.20 27.34
C ALA A 686 16.90 -41.75 27.93
N ARG A 687 17.89 -42.04 27.07
CA ARG A 687 19.30 -42.21 27.45
C ARG A 687 20.18 -41.43 26.48
N ASP A 688 21.23 -40.82 27.04
CA ASP A 688 22.31 -40.03 26.40
C ASP A 688 22.22 -38.49 26.38
N TYR A 689 21.24 -37.88 27.07
CA TYR A 689 21.23 -36.42 27.27
C TYR A 689 22.35 -35.85 28.19
N SER A 690 23.07 -36.67 28.96
CA SER A 690 24.03 -36.17 29.95
C SER A 690 25.36 -35.71 29.35
N THR A 691 25.82 -36.31 28.26
CA THR A 691 27.08 -35.97 27.58
C THR A 691 26.92 -34.73 26.71
N GLU A 692 25.85 -34.65 25.91
CA GLU A 692 25.59 -33.51 25.02
C GLU A 692 25.33 -32.21 25.79
N LEU A 693 24.57 -32.28 26.90
CA LEU A 693 24.35 -31.13 27.78
C LEU A 693 25.66 -30.64 28.42
N SER A 694 26.51 -31.58 28.87
CA SER A 694 27.82 -31.27 29.46
C SER A 694 28.76 -30.60 28.46
N VAL A 695 28.81 -31.09 27.21
CA VAL A 695 29.60 -30.49 26.12
C VAL A 695 29.07 -29.09 25.76
N THR A 696 27.74 -28.92 25.67
CA THR A 696 27.12 -27.62 25.37
C THR A 696 27.43 -26.58 26.44
N VAL A 697 27.34 -26.96 27.73
CA VAL A 697 27.71 -26.09 28.85
C VAL A 697 29.20 -25.74 28.84
N ALA A 698 30.09 -26.71 28.54
CA ALA A 698 31.52 -26.47 28.45
C ALA A 698 31.90 -25.51 27.30
N ILE A 699 31.26 -25.65 26.13
CA ILE A 699 31.45 -24.73 24.99
C ILE A 699 30.92 -23.33 25.34
N GLY A 700 29.72 -23.23 25.92
CA GLY A 700 29.13 -21.96 26.35
C GLY A 700 30.00 -21.22 27.37
N ALA A 701 30.52 -21.91 28.39
CA ALA A 701 31.43 -21.34 29.37
C ALA A 701 32.76 -20.88 28.74
N SER A 702 33.29 -21.64 27.78
CA SER A 702 34.52 -21.30 27.06
C SER A 702 34.36 -20.03 26.19
N LEU A 703 33.22 -19.90 25.50
CA LEU A 703 32.89 -18.70 24.73
C LEU A 703 32.64 -17.47 25.61
N LEU A 704 32.01 -17.65 26.77
CA LEU A 704 31.87 -16.59 27.77
C LEU A 704 33.24 -16.10 28.25
N PHE A 705 34.15 -17.01 28.58
CA PHE A 705 35.50 -16.67 29.05
C PHE A 705 36.33 -15.97 27.96
N LEU A 706 36.25 -16.42 26.70
CA LEU A 706 36.86 -15.73 25.57
C LEU A 706 36.32 -14.31 25.36
N ASN A 707 35.01 -14.11 25.49
CA ASN A 707 34.42 -12.77 25.42
C ASN A 707 34.90 -11.87 26.57
N VAL A 708 34.96 -12.38 27.80
CA VAL A 708 35.51 -11.63 28.95
C VAL A 708 36.98 -11.24 28.70
N LEU A 709 37.80 -12.15 28.19
CA LEU A 709 39.19 -11.84 27.82
C LEU A 709 39.29 -10.82 26.68
N ALA A 710 38.42 -10.89 25.67
CA ALA A 710 38.37 -9.92 24.58
C ALA A 710 37.98 -8.52 25.07
N PHE A 711 36.98 -8.42 25.94
CA PHE A 711 36.60 -7.15 26.57
C PHE A 711 37.69 -6.61 27.50
N ALA A 712 38.36 -7.46 28.29
CA ALA A 712 39.50 -7.06 29.12
C ALA A 712 40.68 -6.55 28.27
N ALA A 713 40.99 -7.22 27.15
CA ALA A 713 42.03 -6.78 26.22
C ALA A 713 41.68 -5.46 25.51
N LEU A 714 40.42 -5.27 25.13
CA LEU A 714 39.92 -4.00 24.57
C LEU A 714 39.94 -2.87 25.60
N TYR A 715 39.56 -3.15 26.85
CA TYR A 715 39.62 -2.20 27.95
C TYR A 715 41.07 -1.77 28.23
N TYR A 716 41.99 -2.72 28.37
CA TYR A 716 43.42 -2.46 28.54
C TYR A 716 44.02 -1.68 27.36
N LYS A 717 43.62 -1.99 26.13
CA LYS A 717 44.02 -1.27 24.91
C LYS A 717 43.44 0.15 24.85
N ARG A 718 42.25 0.38 25.41
CA ARG A 718 41.65 1.72 25.56
C ARG A 718 42.38 2.53 26.62
N ASP A 719 42.65 1.93 27.78
CA ASP A 719 43.31 2.57 28.91
C ASP A 719 44.74 3.01 28.55
N LYS A 720 45.53 2.11 27.94
CA LYS A 720 46.88 2.44 27.45
C LYS A 720 46.90 3.52 26.35
N ARG A 721 45.82 3.65 25.55
CA ARG A 721 45.65 4.79 24.62
C ARG A 721 45.35 6.09 25.37
N HIS A 722 44.52 6.03 26.41
CA HIS A 722 44.20 7.17 27.26
C HIS A 722 45.45 7.68 28.01
N GLU A 723 46.26 6.77 28.55
CA GLU A 723 47.54 7.07 29.19
C GLU A 723 48.55 7.70 28.22
N MET A 724 48.68 7.18 26.99
CA MET A 724 49.50 7.83 25.96
C MET A 724 48.96 9.21 25.53
N MET A 725 47.65 9.42 25.52
CA MET A 725 47.05 10.71 25.20
C MET A 725 47.34 11.75 26.31
N LEU A 726 47.26 11.34 27.59
CA LEU A 726 47.66 12.15 28.75
C LEU A 726 49.16 12.47 28.74
N LEU A 727 50.02 11.53 28.33
CA LEU A 727 51.45 11.78 28.14
C LEU A 727 51.75 12.75 26.98
N GLN A 728 50.96 12.72 25.89
CA GLN A 728 51.05 13.72 24.83
C GLN A 728 50.55 15.11 25.28
N GLN A 729 49.47 15.20 26.07
CA GLN A 729 49.03 16.46 26.68
C GLN A 729 50.09 17.05 27.63
N ARG A 730 50.71 16.25 28.50
CA ARG A 730 51.83 16.70 29.35
C ARG A 730 53.03 17.18 28.53
N ARG A 731 53.33 16.58 27.37
CA ARG A 731 54.37 17.07 26.45
C ARG A 731 54.00 18.39 25.76
N ARG A 732 52.71 18.63 25.47
CA ARG A 732 52.23 19.92 24.93
C ARG A 732 52.30 21.04 25.97
N HIS A 733 51.86 20.81 27.21
CA HIS A 733 51.95 21.82 28.27
C HIS A 733 53.39 22.16 28.69
N ARG A 734 54.38 21.28 28.48
CA ARG A 734 55.81 21.58 28.76
C ARG A 734 56.50 22.48 27.73
N ARG A 735 55.80 22.93 26.67
CA ARG A 735 56.35 23.82 25.62
C ARG A 735 55.89 25.28 25.71
N LEU A 736 55.10 25.65 26.71
CA LEU A 736 54.61 27.03 26.90
C LEU A 736 54.80 27.49 28.35
N SER A 737 55.95 28.12 28.60
CA SER A 737 56.21 29.01 29.75
C SER A 737 57.11 30.16 29.29
N PRO A 738 56.85 31.43 29.70
CA PRO A 738 57.50 32.60 29.12
C PRO A 738 58.82 32.98 29.83
N GLN A 739 59.75 33.57 29.09
CA GLN A 739 60.96 34.22 29.62
C GLN A 739 60.94 35.72 29.28
N ARG A 740 61.50 36.58 30.17
CA ARG A 740 61.14 38.00 30.30
C ARG A 740 62.36 38.94 30.15
N GLY A 741 62.26 39.93 29.24
CA GLY A 741 63.16 41.11 29.12
C GLY A 741 64.45 40.88 28.29
N THR A 742 64.98 41.81 27.49
CA THR A 742 65.04 43.29 27.60
C THR A 742 65.32 44.02 26.24
N ALA A 743 65.27 45.35 26.28
CA ALA A 743 65.23 46.37 25.21
C ALA A 743 66.28 46.41 24.06
N GLY A 744 65.92 47.07 22.94
CA GLY A 744 66.82 47.58 21.87
C GLY A 744 66.09 47.97 20.56
N ALA A 745 66.44 49.10 19.90
CA ALA A 745 65.81 49.67 18.68
C ALA A 745 66.85 49.86 17.54
N PRO A 746 66.59 50.51 16.37
CA PRO A 746 65.51 50.38 15.36
C PRO A 746 65.98 50.21 13.86
N ILE A 747 65.08 49.70 12.99
CA ILE A 747 64.77 49.99 11.54
C ILE A 747 65.80 50.83 10.71
N PRO A 748 66.27 50.42 9.47
CA PRO A 748 65.45 50.55 8.23
C PRO A 748 65.70 49.58 7.02
N SER A 749 64.89 49.83 5.96
CA SER A 749 64.47 48.97 4.83
C SER A 749 65.30 48.98 3.52
N THR A 750 65.27 47.85 2.77
CA THR A 750 65.32 47.71 1.28
C THR A 750 64.83 46.28 0.89
N ALA A 751 63.81 46.07 0.04
CA ALA A 751 63.83 45.94 -1.43
C ALA A 751 64.78 44.82 -1.98
N ILE A 752 64.42 43.84 -2.83
CA ILE A 752 63.24 43.55 -3.69
C ILE A 752 63.08 42.02 -3.98
N ALA A 753 61.83 41.57 -4.15
CA ALA A 753 61.25 40.36 -4.80
C ALA A 753 62.06 39.07 -5.13
N VAL A 754 61.49 37.90 -4.78
CA VAL A 754 61.11 36.75 -5.67
C VAL A 754 60.04 35.90 -4.97
N GLY A 755 58.99 35.46 -5.70
CA GLY A 755 58.22 34.22 -5.40
C GLY A 755 56.85 34.38 -4.71
N ASN A 756 55.77 34.34 -5.50
CA ASN A 756 54.40 34.14 -4.98
C ASN A 756 54.14 32.65 -4.76
N ASP A 757 53.88 32.23 -3.52
CA ASP A 757 53.14 30.98 -3.19
C ASP A 757 52.72 30.91 -1.71
N LEU A 758 52.26 32.04 -1.13
CA LEU A 758 51.93 32.11 0.32
C LEU A 758 50.87 33.16 0.69
N GLU A 759 49.75 33.23 -0.03
CA GLU A 759 48.68 34.22 0.30
C GLU A 759 47.24 33.67 0.42
N GLU A 760 46.96 32.39 0.11
CA GLU A 760 45.64 31.79 0.40
C GLU A 760 45.52 31.20 1.83
N GLU A 761 46.62 30.78 2.47
CA GLU A 761 46.54 30.13 3.78
C GLU A 761 46.33 31.12 4.95
N LEU A 762 46.67 32.40 4.78
CA LEU A 762 46.62 33.41 5.85
C LEU A 762 45.23 34.07 6.05
N MET A 763 44.34 34.01 5.05
CA MET A 763 42.95 34.50 5.15
C MET A 763 42.04 33.52 5.91
N SER A 764 42.31 32.20 5.82
CA SER A 764 41.47 31.16 6.41
C SER A 764 41.53 31.09 7.95
N LEU A 765 42.65 31.53 8.54
CA LEU A 765 42.89 31.47 9.98
C LEU A 765 42.32 32.67 10.77
N ARG A 766 42.15 33.85 10.14
CA ARG A 766 41.60 35.04 10.83
C ARG A 766 40.08 35.03 10.97
N MET A 767 39.34 34.43 10.03
CA MET A 767 37.88 34.28 10.14
C MET A 767 37.45 33.27 11.23
N LYS A 768 38.33 32.34 11.64
CA LYS A 768 38.01 31.30 12.63
C LYS A 768 38.25 31.71 14.08
N GLN A 769 38.91 32.84 14.33
CA GLN A 769 39.32 33.26 15.68
C GLN A 769 38.43 34.38 16.26
N GLN A 770 37.46 34.91 15.51
CA GLN A 770 36.64 36.06 15.90
C GLN A 770 35.15 35.73 16.14
N ARG A 771 34.86 34.48 16.51
CA ARG A 771 33.49 33.98 16.78
C ARG A 771 33.39 33.08 18.02
N ALA A 772 34.38 33.16 18.92
CA ALA A 772 34.53 32.29 20.08
C ALA A 772 34.75 33.03 21.42
N GLU A 773 34.60 34.36 21.44
CA GLU A 773 34.64 35.19 22.65
C GLU A 773 33.55 36.26 22.60
N LEU A 774 32.35 35.91 23.10
CA LEU A 774 31.37 36.79 23.75
C LEU A 774 30.26 35.91 24.37
N ASP A 775 29.67 36.42 25.45
CA ASP A 775 28.61 35.84 26.29
C ASP A 775 28.92 34.54 27.06
N LEU A 776 29.24 34.73 28.35
CA LEU A 776 29.47 33.66 29.33
C LEU A 776 29.02 34.14 30.73
N GLU A 777 27.75 33.86 31.09
CA GLU A 777 27.15 33.91 32.43
C GLU A 777 25.91 32.97 32.44
N PRO A 778 25.44 32.46 33.59
CA PRO A 778 25.11 31.04 33.67
C PRO A 778 23.63 30.65 33.46
N LEU A 779 23.39 29.75 32.51
CA LEU A 779 22.15 28.98 32.43
C LEU A 779 22.27 27.67 33.24
N ARG A 780 21.26 27.39 34.06
CA ARG A 780 21.13 26.14 34.82
C ARG A 780 20.97 24.96 33.86
N CYS A 781 21.71 23.87 34.08
CA CYS A 781 21.47 22.61 33.38
C CYS A 781 20.10 22.02 33.74
N PRO A 782 19.25 21.67 32.76
CA PRO A 782 18.22 20.65 32.99
C PRO A 782 18.87 19.25 33.04
N PRO A 783 18.28 18.27 33.75
CA PRO A 783 18.84 16.93 33.92
C PRO A 783 18.79 16.10 32.62
N ASP A 784 19.64 15.07 32.54
CA ASP A 784 19.89 14.23 31.37
C ASP A 784 18.62 13.61 30.73
N TYR A 785 18.24 14.10 29.55
CA TYR A 785 17.08 13.61 28.79
C TYR A 785 17.48 12.77 27.54
N THR A 786 18.57 11.99 27.64
CA THR A 786 19.23 11.37 26.47
C THR A 786 19.21 9.84 26.40
N LEU A 787 18.36 9.15 27.18
CA LEU A 787 18.29 7.68 27.19
C LEU A 787 16.88 7.05 27.09
N ALA A 788 15.79 7.83 27.16
CA ALA A 788 14.41 7.29 27.17
C ALA A 788 13.67 7.31 25.80
N LEU A 789 14.15 8.06 24.80
CA LEU A 789 13.38 8.38 23.57
C LEU A 789 13.78 7.58 22.31
N ARG A 790 14.30 6.35 22.44
CA ARG A 790 14.70 5.50 21.28
C ARG A 790 14.37 4.01 21.43
N ARG A 791 13.12 3.68 21.71
CA ARG A 791 12.55 2.39 21.30
C ARG A 791 11.47 2.66 20.26
N ALA A 792 11.60 2.07 19.09
CA ALA A 792 10.47 1.95 18.18
C ALA A 792 9.49 0.91 18.76
N PRO A 793 8.20 0.90 18.36
CA PRO A 793 7.29 -0.19 18.73
C PRO A 793 7.80 -1.57 18.25
N ASP A 794 8.63 -1.59 17.21
CA ASP A 794 9.35 -2.76 16.69
C ASP A 794 10.37 -3.34 17.71
N ASP A 795 10.90 -2.51 18.62
CA ASP A 795 11.95 -2.86 19.59
C ASP A 795 11.40 -3.27 20.97
N VAL A 796 10.06 -3.35 21.15
CA VAL A 796 9.44 -3.72 22.44
C VAL A 796 9.72 -5.20 22.75
N PRO A 797 10.55 -5.52 23.76
CA PRO A 797 10.95 -6.90 24.01
C PRO A 797 9.82 -7.65 24.72
N LEU A 798 9.28 -8.69 24.08
CA LEU A 798 8.47 -9.68 24.81
C LEU A 798 9.40 -10.49 25.73
N MET A 799 8.94 -10.78 26.95
CA MET A 799 9.72 -11.61 27.89
C MET A 799 9.99 -12.99 27.28
N MET A 800 11.25 -13.43 27.36
CA MET A 800 11.65 -14.77 26.92
C MET A 800 11.00 -15.85 27.80
N PRO A 801 10.68 -17.05 27.27
CA PRO A 801 9.95 -18.10 27.99
C PRO A 801 10.57 -18.58 29.31
N SER A 802 11.84 -18.27 29.56
CA SER A 802 12.60 -18.68 30.75
C SER A 802 12.19 -18.00 32.07
N THR A 803 11.23 -17.06 32.06
CA THR A 803 10.84 -16.30 33.27
C THR A 803 9.57 -16.82 33.96
N ILE A 804 8.87 -17.81 33.39
CA ILE A 804 7.56 -18.29 33.88
C ILE A 804 7.66 -19.21 35.12
N SER A 805 8.84 -19.76 35.45
CA SER A 805 9.01 -20.75 36.53
C SER A 805 9.26 -20.17 37.94
N ALA A 806 8.97 -18.90 38.20
CA ALA A 806 9.38 -18.20 39.43
C ALA A 806 8.23 -17.61 40.28
N MET A 807 7.05 -18.23 40.30
CA MET A 807 6.01 -17.92 41.31
C MET A 807 5.34 -19.19 41.85
N HIS A 808 5.77 -19.64 43.04
CA HIS A 808 5.04 -20.62 43.84
C HIS A 808 4.97 -20.19 45.31
N ALA A 809 3.83 -20.49 45.92
CA ALA A 809 3.57 -20.56 47.36
C ALA A 809 3.65 -19.26 48.18
N PHE A 810 2.50 -18.57 48.29
CA PHE A 810 2.02 -18.15 49.61
C PHE A 810 0.60 -18.68 49.83
N ASN A 811 0.40 -19.38 50.94
CA ASN A 811 -0.81 -20.10 51.29
C ASN A 811 -1.23 -19.67 52.69
N THR A 812 -2.30 -18.89 52.84
CA THR A 812 -2.82 -18.46 54.15
C THR A 812 -4.29 -18.00 54.03
N TYR A 813 -5.21 -18.82 54.57
CA TYR A 813 -6.59 -18.44 54.86
C TYR A 813 -6.67 -17.61 56.15
N PRO A 814 -7.74 -16.81 56.35
CA PRO A 814 -8.70 -17.16 57.42
C PRO A 814 -10.19 -16.92 56.95
N PRO A 815 -11.25 -16.87 57.79
CA PRO A 815 -12.31 -17.89 57.72
C PRO A 815 -13.73 -17.36 57.41
N ALA A 816 -14.66 -18.29 57.13
CA ALA A 816 -16.08 -18.03 56.85
C ALA A 816 -17.00 -18.19 58.07
N PRO A 817 -18.21 -17.59 58.02
CA PRO A 817 -19.46 -18.23 58.43
C PRO A 817 -20.62 -17.96 57.43
N GLY A 818 -21.71 -18.74 57.29
CA GLY A 818 -22.10 -20.04 57.85
C GLY A 818 -23.60 -20.36 57.54
N HIS A 819 -23.90 -21.63 57.19
CA HIS A 819 -25.22 -22.33 57.20
C HIS A 819 -26.46 -21.88 56.36
N THR A 820 -26.72 -22.62 55.26
CA THR A 820 -27.88 -23.55 54.96
C THR A 820 -29.24 -23.41 55.68
N PRO A 821 -30.43 -23.82 55.11
CA PRO A 821 -30.62 -24.99 54.21
C PRO A 821 -31.70 -24.97 53.08
N ASN A 822 -31.69 -26.03 52.25
CA ASN A 822 -32.70 -26.42 51.21
C ASN A 822 -34.03 -26.97 51.80
N PRO A 823 -35.06 -27.23 50.96
CA PRO A 823 -35.32 -28.63 50.55
C PRO A 823 -35.75 -28.85 49.06
N GLY A 824 -35.58 -30.08 48.56
CA GLY A 824 -35.99 -30.55 47.20
C GLY A 824 -37.46 -31.02 47.10
N PRO A 825 -37.86 -31.95 46.19
CA PRO A 825 -37.17 -33.23 45.92
C PRO A 825 -37.17 -33.76 44.45
N ALA A 826 -36.52 -34.93 44.23
CA ALA A 826 -36.55 -35.80 43.02
C ALA A 826 -37.76 -36.81 43.07
N PRO A 827 -37.94 -37.90 42.25
CA PRO A 827 -37.02 -38.80 41.48
C PRO A 827 -37.39 -38.91 39.96
N GLY A 828 -36.92 -39.84 39.10
CA GLY A 828 -35.88 -40.90 39.10
C GLY A 828 -36.19 -42.09 38.14
N SER A 829 -35.24 -43.03 37.92
CA SER A 829 -35.31 -44.28 37.08
C SER A 829 -35.48 -44.12 35.54
N SER A 830 -34.97 -44.98 34.63
CA SER A 830 -34.00 -46.10 34.70
C SER A 830 -33.49 -46.56 33.30
N SER A 831 -32.30 -47.19 33.29
CA SER A 831 -31.86 -48.32 32.43
C SER A 831 -31.78 -48.25 30.88
N SER A 832 -30.56 -48.51 30.37
CA SER A 832 -30.20 -49.54 29.34
C SER A 832 -30.63 -49.36 27.86
N SER A 833 -29.91 -49.82 26.82
CA SER A 833 -28.55 -50.39 26.64
C SER A 833 -28.27 -50.68 25.14
N VAL A 834 -27.04 -51.13 24.81
CA VAL A 834 -26.62 -51.88 23.58
C VAL A 834 -26.15 -51.10 22.33
N HIS A 835 -24.88 -51.37 21.95
CA HIS A 835 -24.21 -51.08 20.67
C HIS A 835 -24.71 -52.01 19.53
N THR A 836 -24.58 -51.70 18.23
CA THR A 836 -23.32 -51.99 17.47
C THR A 836 -23.35 -51.55 15.99
N ASN A 837 -22.24 -50.94 15.58
CA ASN A 837 -21.40 -51.18 14.38
C ASN A 837 -21.92 -51.06 12.92
N ASN A 838 -21.17 -50.20 12.20
CA ASN A 838 -20.50 -50.41 10.90
C ASN A 838 -21.33 -50.58 9.60
N ALA A 839 -21.17 -49.61 8.67
CA ALA A 839 -20.30 -49.81 7.49
C ALA A 839 -20.08 -48.51 6.66
N LEU A 840 -18.81 -48.22 6.35
CA LEU A 840 -18.33 -47.40 5.20
C LEU A 840 -18.15 -48.35 3.97
N PRO A 841 -17.70 -47.92 2.74
CA PRO A 841 -17.16 -46.61 2.33
C PRO A 841 -17.60 -46.04 0.95
N HIS A 842 -17.19 -44.78 0.71
CA HIS A 842 -16.72 -44.11 -0.54
C HIS A 842 -17.28 -44.44 -1.94
N GLN A 843 -17.44 -43.38 -2.76
CA GLN A 843 -16.58 -43.19 -3.95
C GLN A 843 -16.43 -41.71 -4.37
N HIS A 844 -15.24 -41.37 -4.88
CA HIS A 844 -14.92 -40.10 -5.55
C HIS A 844 -15.36 -40.12 -7.02
N SER A 845 -15.53 -38.93 -7.63
CA SER A 845 -15.00 -38.71 -8.99
C SER A 845 -14.77 -37.23 -9.29
N THR A 846 -13.70 -36.96 -10.02
CA THR A 846 -13.25 -35.65 -10.52
C THR A 846 -13.38 -35.60 -12.04
N THR A 847 -13.85 -34.50 -12.64
CA THR A 847 -13.22 -33.96 -13.87
C THR A 847 -13.69 -32.55 -14.25
N ARG A 848 -12.73 -31.79 -14.79
CA ARG A 848 -12.84 -30.56 -15.59
C ARG A 848 -13.98 -30.55 -16.62
N VAL A 849 -14.51 -29.36 -16.89
CA VAL A 849 -14.31 -28.67 -18.18
C VAL A 849 -13.79 -27.27 -17.85
#